data_AF-A0A3B0CM58-F1
#
_entry.id   AF-A0A3B0CM58-F1
#
_cell.length_a   1.000
_cell.length_b   1.000
_cell.length_c   1.000
_cell.angle_alpha   90.00
_cell.angle_beta   90.00
_cell.angle_gamma   90.00
#
_symmetry.space_group_name_H-M   'P 1'
#
loop_
_entity.id
_entity.type
_entity.pdbx_description
1 polymer ?
#
loop_
_entity_poly.entity_id
_entity_poly.type
_entity_poly.pdbx_seq_one_letter_code
_entity_poly.pdbx_strand_id
1 'polypeptide(L)'
;MYSIVVITEYAAVFVLLLVSWLAGAKASKLLFSKSVKQMRRGARGLLIWLGAVMLSAGAVIGLSAYMAVTYDPLFWLDRVLLHSQLTAVPLLLLFIVSLPKLIRLCIAVKGGGEEPAGPELLVQAAQPGLIVPFHMSALGALTTFYFALVPPIPFEMLPIAIPVAMFVLLSALLWWLHARRLHKAGRQGASFWTRYWAVRVLRNLAVLAVCALVAWPLGQMALSSSHLPDEMDMMAGEPDYGRGAIPSGGAHAGHAGHGGVQTAFSPSSAAIPVTALSGPRFGEPDRRYTLTAEKKEVRLASGKTVQAWTYNGQIPGPELRMKEGELVEVTLKNENIDGGVTIHWHGLDVPNAEDGVAGATQNAVMPGETYTYRFVAEQVGTFWYHSHQNSKEAVEKGLFGALVVEPRQPSTAGEKDITVITHVWEGAGFAIGASDTLQRMAIAPGTPVRLRLINTDNWVRQTYVLTGTEFRVAAIDGTDLNEPGSLRDTELALTTGGRYDVTFTMPDGPVYLSIGNPKKKLGIFMSSNGEGELPTLPATVPFEPESYGRPAQTPFDADSKFDREFTMILDNKLGFYNGEFQSLYTINGEVFPNTPMFVVREGDLVKTVIVNRGSVDHPMHLHGHHMLVLSRNGEPVTGSPWWSDTLDVSPGETYEVAFRADNPGIWMDHCHNLQHAAVGMTMHLAYEGVTTPFAIGNATHNHPE
;
A
#
# COMPACT_ATOMS: atom_id res chain seq x y z
N MET A 1 13.74 -8.62 1.36
CA MET A 1 13.85 -9.89 2.14
C MET A 1 12.55 -10.20 2.90
N TYR A 2 11.94 -9.20 3.54
CA TYR A 2 10.68 -9.31 4.27
C TYR A 2 9.55 -10.03 3.50
N SER A 3 9.22 -9.60 2.28
CA SER A 3 8.12 -10.20 1.50
C SER A 3 8.30 -11.71 1.27
N ILE A 4 9.53 -12.18 1.09
CA ILE A 4 9.82 -13.62 0.94
C ILE A 4 9.47 -14.37 2.22
N VAL A 5 9.78 -13.81 3.38
CA VAL A 5 9.47 -14.40 4.69
C VAL A 5 7.96 -14.47 4.88
N VAL A 6 7.23 -13.39 4.57
CA VAL A 6 5.76 -13.33 4.64
C VAL A 6 5.10 -14.36 3.71
N ILE A 7 5.52 -14.42 2.45
CA ILE A 7 5.00 -15.40 1.48
C ILE A 7 5.28 -16.84 1.95
N THR A 8 6.48 -17.07 2.50
CA THR A 8 6.86 -18.39 3.03
C THR A 8 6.00 -18.76 4.25
N GLU A 9 5.71 -17.81 5.14
CA GLU A 9 4.81 -18.01 6.26
C GLU A 9 3.40 -18.37 5.77
N TYR A 10 2.84 -17.63 4.81
CA TYR A 10 1.52 -17.92 4.26
C TYR A 10 1.45 -19.31 3.62
N ALA A 11 2.50 -19.69 2.88
CA ALA A 11 2.63 -21.04 2.33
C ALA A 11 2.71 -22.09 3.45
N ALA A 12 3.47 -21.85 4.52
CA ALA A 12 3.58 -22.75 5.66
C ALA A 12 2.25 -22.91 6.40
N VAL A 13 1.50 -21.83 6.62
CA VAL A 13 0.15 -21.85 7.22
C VAL A 13 -0.83 -22.64 6.34
N PHE A 14 -0.80 -22.42 5.02
CA PHE A 14 -1.64 -23.16 4.08
C PHE A 14 -1.31 -24.68 4.06
N VAL A 15 -0.02 -25.04 4.06
CA VAL A 15 0.42 -26.43 4.18
C VAL A 15 -0.02 -27.04 5.51
N LEU A 16 0.13 -26.31 6.62
CA LEU A 16 -0.35 -26.74 7.93
C LEU A 16 -1.86 -27.02 7.90
N LEU A 17 -2.66 -26.11 7.31
CA LEU A 17 -4.11 -26.30 7.15
C LEU A 17 -4.42 -27.60 6.40
N LEU A 18 -3.81 -27.82 5.23
CA LEU A 18 -4.04 -29.01 4.42
C LEU A 18 -3.64 -30.30 5.14
N VAL A 19 -2.45 -30.34 5.73
CA VAL A 19 -1.91 -31.51 6.41
C VAL A 19 -2.73 -31.85 7.66
N SER A 20 -3.08 -30.84 8.47
CA SER A 20 -3.91 -31.04 9.66
C SER A 20 -5.33 -31.48 9.32
N TRP A 21 -5.92 -30.93 8.26
CA TRP A 21 -7.23 -31.37 7.76
C TRP A 21 -7.21 -32.85 7.34
N LEU A 22 -6.22 -33.25 6.54
CA LEU A 22 -6.06 -34.64 6.10
C LEU A 22 -5.79 -35.59 7.27
N ALA A 23 -4.96 -35.16 8.24
CA ALA A 23 -4.67 -35.90 9.46
C ALA A 23 -5.92 -36.11 10.31
N GLY A 24 -6.72 -35.05 10.56
CA GLY A 24 -7.99 -35.12 11.28
C GLY A 24 -9.00 -36.03 10.59
N ALA A 25 -9.08 -35.98 9.26
CA ALA A 25 -9.92 -36.88 8.47
C ALA A 25 -9.47 -38.34 8.58
N LYS A 26 -8.16 -38.62 8.60
CA LYS A 26 -7.61 -39.97 8.79
C LYS A 26 -7.80 -40.48 10.23
N ALA A 27 -7.59 -39.64 11.24
CA ALA A 27 -7.82 -39.97 12.64
C ALA A 27 -9.28 -40.37 12.86
N SER A 28 -10.21 -39.60 12.27
CA SER A 28 -11.65 -39.90 12.31
C SER A 28 -12.04 -41.21 11.63
N LYS A 29 -11.21 -41.72 10.70
CA LYS A 29 -11.47 -42.96 9.96
C LYS A 29 -11.03 -44.23 10.72
N LEU A 30 -10.18 -44.12 11.74
CA LEU A 30 -9.66 -45.28 12.48
C LEU A 30 -10.77 -46.18 13.06
N LEU A 31 -11.84 -45.57 13.57
CA LEU A 31 -13.02 -46.26 14.10
C LEU A 31 -13.71 -47.16 13.06
N PHE A 32 -13.54 -46.89 11.77
CA PHE A 32 -14.19 -47.63 10.69
C PHE A 32 -13.28 -48.68 10.04
N SER A 33 -12.18 -49.06 10.71
CA SER A 33 -11.28 -50.10 10.22
C SER A 33 -11.97 -51.46 10.18
N LYS A 34 -11.91 -52.18 9.05
CA LYS A 34 -12.50 -53.52 8.87
C LYS A 34 -11.76 -54.58 9.68
N SER A 35 -10.43 -54.42 9.78
CA SER A 35 -9.53 -55.37 10.40
C SER A 35 -8.48 -54.71 11.28
N VAL A 36 -7.89 -55.46 12.20
CA VAL A 36 -6.78 -55.00 13.05
C VAL A 36 -5.59 -54.58 12.19
N LYS A 37 -5.29 -55.26 11.08
CA LYS A 37 -4.26 -54.86 10.10
C LYS A 37 -4.57 -53.54 9.41
N GLN A 38 -5.83 -53.24 9.09
CA GLN A 38 -6.21 -51.92 8.56
C GLN A 38 -6.03 -50.82 9.62
N MET A 39 -6.47 -51.08 10.85
CA MET A 39 -6.31 -50.15 11.98
C MET A 39 -4.83 -49.88 12.27
N ARG A 40 -3.99 -50.92 12.26
CA ARG A 40 -2.52 -50.82 12.40
C ARG A 40 -1.90 -49.94 11.32
N ARG A 41 -2.27 -50.14 10.05
CA ARG A 41 -1.81 -49.30 8.94
C ARG A 41 -2.24 -47.85 9.13
N GLY A 42 -3.49 -47.61 9.53
CA GLY A 42 -4.02 -46.28 9.83
C GLY A 42 -3.29 -45.59 10.98
N ALA A 43 -3.11 -46.28 12.10
CA ALA A 43 -2.47 -45.75 13.31
C ALA A 43 -0.99 -45.41 13.07
N ARG A 44 -0.25 -46.29 12.38
CA ARG A 44 1.13 -45.99 11.96
C ARG A 44 1.20 -44.84 10.97
N GLY A 45 0.28 -44.79 10.01
CA GLY A 45 0.16 -43.67 9.09
C GLY A 45 -0.06 -42.35 9.81
N LEU A 46 -0.86 -42.34 10.88
CA LEU A 46 -1.11 -41.14 11.68
C LEU A 46 0.12 -40.63 12.44
N LEU A 47 1.10 -41.49 12.78
CA LEU A 47 2.38 -41.01 13.32
C LEU A 47 3.15 -40.19 12.28
N ILE A 48 3.07 -40.60 11.00
CA ILE A 48 3.67 -39.84 9.89
C ILE A 48 2.93 -38.51 9.69
N TRP A 49 1.60 -38.52 9.71
CA TRP A 49 0.80 -37.29 9.62
C TRP A 49 1.04 -36.36 10.80
N LEU A 50 1.20 -36.89 12.01
CA LEU A 50 1.58 -36.10 13.18
C LEU A 50 2.95 -35.43 12.96
N GLY A 51 3.95 -36.18 12.48
CA GLY A 51 5.26 -35.59 12.14
C GLY A 51 5.15 -34.48 11.09
N ALA A 52 4.30 -34.67 10.07
CA ALA A 52 4.06 -33.64 9.05
C ALA A 52 3.38 -32.38 9.63
N VAL A 53 2.37 -32.55 10.51
CA VAL A 53 1.73 -31.43 11.23
C VAL A 53 2.73 -30.70 12.13
N MET A 54 3.57 -31.45 12.85
CA MET A 54 4.59 -30.86 13.72
C MET A 54 5.63 -30.07 12.93
N LEU A 55 6.06 -30.59 11.78
CA LEU A 55 7.02 -29.92 10.91
C LEU A 55 6.45 -28.61 10.35
N SER A 56 5.22 -28.63 9.82
CA SER A 56 4.59 -27.42 9.27
C SER A 56 4.25 -26.39 10.35
N ALA A 57 3.75 -26.82 11.52
CA ALA A 57 3.53 -25.93 12.66
C ALA A 57 4.83 -25.33 13.19
N GLY A 58 5.90 -26.13 13.24
CA GLY A 58 7.23 -25.66 13.60
C GLY A 58 7.77 -24.63 12.62
N ALA A 59 7.48 -24.76 11.31
CA ALA A 59 7.85 -23.77 10.31
C ALA A 59 7.13 -22.44 10.54
N VAL A 60 5.82 -22.43 10.81
CA VAL A 60 5.05 -21.20 11.10
C VAL A 60 5.60 -20.49 12.34
N ILE A 61 5.78 -21.21 13.44
CA ILE A 61 6.31 -20.65 14.70
C ILE A 61 7.76 -20.19 14.52
N GLY A 62 8.57 -20.96 13.80
CA GLY A 62 9.97 -20.63 13.52
C GLY A 62 10.12 -19.38 12.66
N LEU A 63 9.26 -19.20 11.65
CA LEU A 63 9.22 -17.97 10.85
C LEU A 63 8.78 -16.77 11.69
N SER A 64 7.75 -16.92 12.53
CA SER A 64 7.33 -15.86 13.45
C SER A 64 8.46 -15.44 14.40
N ALA A 65 9.20 -16.42 14.95
CA ALA A 65 10.35 -16.16 15.82
C ALA A 65 11.53 -15.53 15.06
N TYR A 66 11.79 -15.95 13.83
CA TYR A 66 12.79 -15.32 12.98
C TYR A 66 12.47 -13.85 12.74
N MET A 67 11.21 -13.55 12.42
CA MET A 67 10.77 -12.17 12.24
C MET A 67 10.91 -11.36 13.53
N ALA A 68 10.58 -11.96 14.68
CA ALA A 68 10.70 -11.32 15.98
C ALA A 68 12.14 -10.91 16.37
N VAL A 69 13.14 -11.55 15.78
CA VAL A 69 14.56 -11.22 16.01
C VAL A 69 15.13 -10.30 14.92
N THR A 70 14.46 -10.20 13.76
CA THR A 70 15.01 -9.53 12.56
C THR A 70 14.35 -8.18 12.28
N TYR A 71 13.07 -8.00 12.60
CA TYR A 71 12.29 -6.82 12.24
C TYR A 71 11.73 -6.12 13.49
N ASP A 72 11.34 -4.85 13.33
CA ASP A 72 10.62 -4.09 14.36
C ASP A 72 9.33 -4.81 14.82
N PRO A 73 8.92 -4.72 16.10
CA PRO A 73 7.67 -5.30 16.60
C PRO A 73 6.44 -5.04 15.75
N LEU A 74 6.35 -3.87 15.12
CA LEU A 74 5.26 -3.53 14.22
C LEU A 74 5.15 -4.48 13.04
N PHE A 75 6.17 -5.27 12.68
CA PHE A 75 6.10 -6.28 11.62
C PHE A 75 5.64 -7.66 12.06
N TRP A 76 5.71 -8.02 13.35
CA TRP A 76 5.53 -9.43 13.74
C TRP A 76 4.64 -9.64 14.97
N LEU A 77 4.19 -8.57 15.62
CA LEU A 77 3.42 -8.68 16.86
C LEU A 77 2.17 -9.55 16.70
N ASP A 78 1.44 -9.42 15.61
CA ASP A 78 0.28 -10.26 15.24
C ASP A 78 0.66 -11.73 15.03
N ARG A 79 1.82 -11.97 14.42
CA ARG A 79 2.33 -13.33 14.18
C ARG A 79 2.65 -14.05 15.49
N VAL A 80 3.21 -13.35 16.48
CA VAL A 80 3.53 -13.93 17.79
C VAL A 80 2.29 -14.05 18.69
N LEU A 81 1.45 -13.01 18.74
CA LEU A 81 0.28 -12.96 19.62
C LEU A 81 -0.89 -13.81 19.12
N LEU A 82 -1.04 -13.99 17.80
CA LEU A 82 -2.16 -14.71 17.20
C LEU A 82 -1.71 -15.96 16.46
N HIS A 83 -0.90 -15.83 15.40
CA HIS A 83 -0.58 -16.97 14.52
C HIS A 83 0.11 -18.10 15.28
N SER A 84 1.11 -17.75 16.08
CA SER A 84 1.87 -18.69 16.89
C SER A 84 1.02 -19.33 17.98
N GLN A 85 0.10 -18.59 18.62
CA GLN A 85 -0.76 -19.14 19.69
C GLN A 85 -1.82 -20.11 19.14
N LEU A 86 -2.49 -19.73 18.05
CA LEU A 86 -3.47 -20.55 17.34
C LEU A 86 -2.84 -21.84 16.77
N THR A 87 -1.54 -21.82 16.51
CA THR A 87 -0.77 -22.98 16.04
C THR A 87 -0.23 -23.83 17.19
N ALA A 88 0.34 -23.21 18.24
CA ALA A 88 1.03 -23.88 19.33
C ALA A 88 0.07 -24.63 20.26
N VAL A 89 -1.11 -24.07 20.58
CA VAL A 89 -2.05 -24.70 21.52
C VAL A 89 -2.55 -26.07 21.02
N PRO A 90 -3.05 -26.22 19.78
CA PRO A 90 -3.40 -27.53 19.24
C PRO A 90 -2.21 -28.49 19.13
N LEU A 91 -1.01 -27.96 18.84
CA LEU A 91 0.22 -28.74 18.73
C LEU A 91 0.62 -29.37 20.08
N LEU A 92 0.52 -28.60 21.17
CA LEU A 92 0.73 -29.09 22.52
C LEU A 92 -0.28 -30.20 22.89
N LEU A 93 -1.55 -30.03 22.51
CA LEU A 93 -2.57 -31.08 22.71
C LEU A 93 -2.29 -32.34 21.90
N LEU A 94 -1.78 -32.21 20.66
CA LEU A 94 -1.35 -33.35 19.87
C LEU A 94 -0.23 -34.13 20.56
N PHE A 95 0.75 -33.42 21.15
CA PHE A 95 1.88 -34.04 21.83
C PHE A 95 1.50 -34.66 23.18
N ILE A 96 0.74 -33.96 24.01
CA ILE A 96 0.42 -34.37 25.39
C ILE A 96 -0.77 -35.34 25.44
N VAL A 97 -1.74 -35.22 24.52
CA VAL A 97 -2.98 -35.99 24.56
C VAL A 97 -3.05 -37.03 23.43
N SER A 98 -2.87 -36.63 22.17
CA SER A 98 -3.07 -37.54 21.04
C SER A 98 -1.94 -38.56 20.87
N LEU A 99 -0.68 -38.14 20.98
CA LEU A 99 0.48 -39.00 20.76
C LEU A 99 0.54 -40.18 21.75
N PRO A 100 0.37 -40.02 23.08
CA PRO A 100 0.37 -41.16 24.00
C PRO A 100 -0.75 -42.16 23.69
N LYS A 101 -1.92 -41.66 23.30
CA LYS A 101 -3.07 -42.51 22.91
C LYS A 101 -2.82 -43.24 21.60
N LEU A 102 -2.18 -42.58 20.64
CA LEU A 102 -1.82 -43.16 19.36
C LEU A 102 -0.75 -44.24 19.51
N ILE A 103 0.26 -44.01 20.37
CA ILE A 103 1.28 -45.01 20.70
C ILE A 103 0.63 -46.23 21.37
N ARG A 104 -0.24 -46.03 22.36
CA ARG A 104 -0.98 -47.13 23.00
C ARG A 104 -1.79 -47.94 21.99
N LEU A 105 -2.50 -47.27 21.07
CA LEU A 105 -3.25 -47.93 20.01
C LEU A 105 -2.33 -48.72 19.08
N CYS A 106 -1.19 -48.14 18.67
CA CYS A 106 -0.17 -48.81 17.85
C CYS A 106 0.40 -50.08 18.52
N ILE A 107 0.59 -50.06 19.84
CA ILE A 107 1.01 -51.21 20.63
C ILE A 107 -0.11 -52.26 20.67
N ALA A 108 -1.34 -51.85 20.94
CA ALA A 108 -2.49 -52.75 21.07
C ALA A 108 -2.84 -53.51 19.77
N VAL A 109 -2.55 -52.93 18.60
CA VAL A 109 -2.76 -53.56 17.29
C VAL A 109 -1.51 -54.25 16.73
N LYS A 110 -0.42 -54.31 17.51
CA LYS A 110 0.84 -54.95 17.09
C LYS A 110 0.64 -56.45 16.95
N GLY A 111 1.02 -57.01 15.80
CA GLY A 111 0.85 -58.44 15.51
C GLY A 111 -0.50 -58.85 14.91
N GLY A 112 -1.53 -58.00 14.96
CA GLY A 112 -2.86 -58.34 14.40
C GLY A 112 -2.91 -58.45 12.87
N GLY A 113 -3.71 -59.40 12.38
CA GLY A 113 -3.98 -59.77 10.99
C GLY A 113 -5.29 -59.20 10.45
N GLU A 114 -5.98 -59.96 9.59
CA GLU A 114 -7.22 -59.53 8.94
C GLU A 114 -8.47 -59.70 9.82
N GLU A 115 -8.32 -60.19 11.05
CA GLU A 115 -9.40 -60.32 12.00
C GLU A 115 -10.09 -58.98 12.32
N PRO A 116 -11.43 -58.99 12.56
CA PRO A 116 -12.17 -57.79 12.95
C PRO A 116 -11.64 -57.16 14.24
N ALA A 117 -11.62 -55.83 14.31
CA ALA A 117 -11.22 -55.13 15.52
C ALA A 117 -12.28 -55.27 16.63
N GLY A 118 -11.86 -55.74 17.81
CA GLY A 118 -12.75 -55.89 18.97
C GLY A 118 -13.26 -54.56 19.55
N PRO A 119 -14.31 -54.58 20.40
CA PRO A 119 -14.93 -53.38 20.96
C PRO A 119 -13.96 -52.47 21.71
N GLU A 120 -13.02 -53.03 22.46
CA GLU A 120 -12.01 -52.26 23.21
C GLU A 120 -11.08 -51.45 22.29
N LEU A 121 -10.62 -52.06 21.18
CA LEU A 121 -9.79 -51.37 20.18
C LEU A 121 -10.57 -50.27 19.46
N LEU A 122 -11.86 -50.50 19.18
CA LEU A 122 -12.74 -49.48 18.58
C LEU A 122 -12.98 -48.31 19.54
N VAL A 123 -13.15 -48.55 20.84
CA VAL A 123 -13.27 -47.51 21.87
C VAL A 123 -11.96 -46.71 21.98
N GLN A 124 -10.80 -47.37 21.96
CA GLN A 124 -9.50 -46.68 21.93
C GLN A 124 -9.33 -45.82 20.66
N ALA A 125 -9.71 -46.34 19.49
CA ALA A 125 -9.66 -45.62 18.22
C ALA A 125 -10.69 -44.48 18.11
N ALA A 126 -11.77 -44.51 18.90
CA ALA A 126 -12.81 -43.48 18.93
C ALA A 126 -12.57 -42.36 19.96
N GLN A 127 -11.51 -42.43 20.77
CA GLN A 127 -11.30 -41.46 21.84
C GLN A 127 -11.19 -40.03 21.29
N PRO A 128 -11.99 -39.05 21.81
CA PRO A 128 -11.91 -37.66 21.37
C PRO A 128 -10.50 -37.09 21.44
N GLY A 129 -9.77 -37.35 22.52
CA GLY A 129 -8.38 -36.89 22.67
C GLY A 129 -7.38 -37.48 21.67
N LEU A 130 -7.72 -38.54 20.93
CA LEU A 130 -6.89 -39.04 19.81
C LEU A 130 -7.18 -38.30 18.50
N ILE A 131 -8.41 -37.77 18.33
CA ILE A 131 -8.92 -37.28 17.06
C ILE A 131 -9.03 -35.75 17.02
N VAL A 132 -9.62 -35.17 18.07
CA VAL A 132 -10.01 -33.75 18.10
C VAL A 132 -8.79 -32.82 18.01
N PRO A 133 -7.64 -33.08 18.66
CA PRO A 133 -6.47 -32.21 18.51
C PRO A 133 -5.96 -32.05 17.07
N PHE A 134 -6.12 -33.06 16.20
CA PHE A 134 -5.79 -32.91 14.76
C PHE A 134 -6.75 -31.95 14.05
N HIS A 135 -8.06 -32.03 14.36
CA HIS A 135 -9.04 -31.08 13.81
C HIS A 135 -8.89 -29.68 14.41
N MET A 136 -8.53 -29.56 15.69
CA MET A 136 -8.20 -28.29 16.32
C MET A 136 -6.99 -27.65 15.63
N SER A 137 -5.97 -28.43 15.25
CA SER A 137 -4.85 -27.90 14.47
C SER A 137 -5.29 -27.39 13.11
N ALA A 138 -6.24 -28.05 12.44
CA ALA A 138 -6.80 -27.56 11.18
C ALA A 138 -7.62 -26.27 11.37
N LEU A 139 -8.44 -26.18 12.43
CA LEU A 139 -9.19 -24.96 12.75
C LEU A 139 -8.27 -23.80 13.16
N GLY A 140 -7.22 -24.09 13.92
CA GLY A 140 -6.19 -23.12 14.31
C GLY A 140 -5.49 -22.57 13.08
N ALA A 141 -5.01 -23.46 12.19
CA ALA A 141 -4.38 -23.07 10.93
C ALA A 141 -5.33 -22.29 10.00
N LEU A 142 -6.62 -22.64 9.95
CA LEU A 142 -7.62 -21.89 9.19
C LEU A 142 -7.82 -20.48 9.76
N THR A 143 -7.86 -20.35 11.09
CA THR A 143 -8.02 -19.06 11.77
C THR A 143 -6.76 -18.20 11.60
N THR A 144 -5.58 -18.81 11.69
CA THR A 144 -4.30 -18.16 11.34
C THR A 144 -4.29 -17.70 9.88
N PHE A 145 -4.76 -18.54 8.95
CA PHE A 145 -4.85 -18.16 7.53
C PHE A 145 -5.80 -17.00 7.29
N TYR A 146 -6.91 -16.91 8.05
CA TYR A 146 -7.79 -15.75 8.02
C TYR A 146 -7.04 -14.47 8.45
N PHE A 147 -6.34 -14.48 9.58
CA PHE A 147 -5.55 -13.30 10.01
C PHE A 147 -4.40 -12.96 9.06
N ALA A 148 -3.88 -13.95 8.34
CA ALA A 148 -2.88 -13.72 7.30
C ALA A 148 -3.46 -12.93 6.10
N LEU A 149 -4.75 -13.10 5.79
CA LEU A 149 -5.45 -12.40 4.71
C LEU A 149 -6.16 -11.12 5.15
N VAL A 150 -6.45 -11.01 6.45
CA VAL A 150 -7.08 -9.87 7.10
C VAL A 150 -6.28 -9.55 8.36
N PRO A 151 -5.11 -8.89 8.21
CA PRO A 151 -4.25 -8.55 9.33
C PRO A 151 -5.01 -7.69 10.36
N PRO A 152 -4.98 -8.04 11.65
CA PRO A 152 -5.72 -7.30 12.67
C PRO A 152 -4.87 -6.14 13.21
N ILE A 153 -4.42 -5.27 12.32
CA ILE A 153 -3.54 -4.15 12.65
C ILE A 153 -4.15 -2.85 12.13
N PRO A 154 -4.29 -1.82 12.98
CA PRO A 154 -3.97 -1.80 14.41
C PRO A 154 -4.80 -2.80 15.22
N PHE A 155 -4.29 -3.19 16.39
CA PHE A 155 -4.92 -4.24 17.21
C PHE A 155 -6.25 -3.78 17.79
N GLU A 156 -7.34 -4.18 17.14
CA GLU A 156 -8.68 -4.01 17.67
C GLU A 156 -9.22 -5.28 18.32
N MET A 157 -9.86 -5.13 19.48
CA MET A 157 -10.32 -6.28 20.26
C MET A 157 -11.40 -7.09 19.57
N LEU A 158 -12.37 -6.44 18.92
CA LEU A 158 -13.54 -7.12 18.38
C LEU A 158 -13.23 -7.96 17.12
N PRO A 159 -12.51 -7.45 16.10
CA PRO A 159 -12.11 -8.23 14.93
C PRO A 159 -11.25 -9.44 15.27
N ILE A 160 -10.53 -9.41 16.40
CA ILE A 160 -9.71 -10.53 16.89
C ILE A 160 -10.54 -11.51 17.70
N ALA A 161 -11.38 -11.01 18.61
CA ALA A 161 -12.15 -11.83 19.54
C ALA A 161 -13.14 -12.75 18.81
N ILE A 162 -13.78 -12.29 17.72
CA ILE A 162 -14.78 -13.07 16.99
C ILE A 162 -14.17 -14.34 16.36
N PRO A 163 -13.12 -14.29 15.51
CA PRO A 163 -12.49 -15.49 14.95
C PRO A 163 -11.93 -16.42 16.03
N VAL A 164 -11.31 -15.87 17.09
CA VAL A 164 -10.75 -16.67 18.19
C VAL A 164 -11.87 -17.36 18.98
N ALA A 165 -12.98 -16.69 19.26
CA ALA A 165 -14.14 -17.29 19.91
C ALA A 165 -14.76 -18.39 19.04
N MET A 166 -14.87 -18.16 17.73
CA MET A 166 -15.32 -19.19 16.78
C MET A 166 -14.40 -20.42 16.80
N PHE A 167 -13.08 -20.23 16.80
CA PHE A 167 -12.10 -21.32 16.95
C PHE A 167 -12.35 -22.15 18.22
N VAL A 168 -12.54 -21.49 19.37
CA VAL A 168 -12.81 -22.16 20.66
C VAL A 168 -14.15 -22.91 20.63
N LEU A 169 -15.22 -22.26 20.17
CA LEU A 169 -16.57 -22.85 20.10
C LEU A 169 -16.63 -24.05 19.17
N LEU A 170 -16.03 -23.96 17.98
CA LEU A 170 -15.97 -25.07 17.02
C LEU A 170 -15.12 -26.23 17.56
N SER A 171 -14.02 -25.94 18.26
CA SER A 171 -13.20 -26.96 18.93
C SER A 171 -13.98 -27.69 20.02
N ALA A 172 -14.74 -26.96 20.86
CA ALA A 172 -15.61 -27.54 21.89
C ALA A 172 -16.74 -28.38 21.29
N LEU A 173 -17.36 -27.90 20.20
CA LEU A 173 -18.40 -28.63 19.47
C LEU A 173 -17.85 -29.94 18.88
N LEU A 174 -16.68 -29.91 18.25
CA LEU A 174 -16.02 -31.11 17.74
C LEU A 174 -15.73 -32.11 18.87
N TRP A 175 -15.25 -31.62 20.01
CA TRP A 175 -15.01 -32.47 21.18
C TRP A 175 -16.30 -33.15 21.64
N TRP A 176 -17.38 -32.40 21.79
CA TRP A 176 -18.69 -32.93 22.18
C TRP A 176 -19.26 -33.94 21.16
N LEU A 177 -19.15 -33.64 19.86
CA LEU A 177 -19.59 -34.55 18.78
C LEU A 177 -18.82 -35.87 18.82
N HIS A 178 -17.50 -35.83 19.02
CA HIS A 178 -16.67 -37.02 19.14
C HIS A 178 -16.91 -37.78 20.45
N ALA A 179 -17.18 -37.09 21.56
CA ALA A 179 -17.56 -37.73 22.82
C ALA A 179 -18.90 -38.48 22.70
N ARG A 180 -19.89 -37.88 22.03
CA ARG A 180 -21.16 -38.56 21.70
C ARG A 180 -20.93 -39.78 20.79
N ARG A 181 -20.00 -39.68 19.84
CA ARG A 181 -19.62 -40.81 18.96
C ARG A 181 -18.98 -41.94 19.75
N LEU A 182 -18.07 -41.63 20.69
CA LEU A 182 -17.45 -42.60 21.60
C LEU A 182 -18.53 -43.33 22.43
N HIS A 183 -19.47 -42.58 23.01
CA HIS A 183 -20.55 -43.16 23.82
C HIS A 183 -21.43 -44.14 23.03
N LYS A 184 -21.71 -43.82 21.76
CA LYS A 184 -22.44 -44.72 20.84
C LYS A 184 -21.64 -45.97 20.50
N ALA A 185 -20.32 -45.84 20.30
CA ALA A 185 -19.44 -46.97 20.03
C ALA A 185 -19.34 -47.94 21.22
N GLY A 186 -19.46 -47.46 22.46
CA GLY A 186 -19.43 -48.30 23.66
C GLY A 186 -20.75 -49.01 24.01
N ARG A 187 -21.91 -48.48 23.58
CA ARG A 187 -23.24 -49.02 23.96
C ARG A 187 -23.77 -50.13 23.07
N GLN A 188 -23.29 -50.23 21.85
CA GLN A 188 -23.73 -51.26 20.91
C GLN A 188 -22.47 -51.89 20.34
N GLY A 189 -22.42 -53.23 20.28
CA GLY A 189 -21.57 -53.94 19.31
C GLY A 189 -22.02 -53.66 17.87
N ALA A 190 -22.32 -52.39 17.55
CA ALA A 190 -23.00 -51.94 16.37
C ALA A 190 -22.08 -52.12 15.17
N SER A 191 -22.59 -52.84 14.18
CA SER A 191 -22.05 -52.80 12.84
C SER A 191 -22.08 -51.36 12.33
N PHE A 192 -20.93 -50.67 12.40
CA PHE A 192 -20.73 -49.35 11.79
C PHE A 192 -20.70 -49.41 10.24
N TRP A 193 -21.05 -50.57 9.67
CA TRP A 193 -20.67 -51.00 8.33
C TRP A 193 -21.63 -50.60 7.19
N THR A 194 -22.80 -50.02 7.48
CA THR A 194 -23.86 -49.93 6.43
C THR A 194 -24.60 -48.60 6.31
N ARG A 195 -24.20 -47.51 6.97
CA ARG A 195 -24.79 -46.18 6.67
C ARG A 195 -24.03 -45.45 5.56
N TYR A 196 -24.34 -45.91 4.35
CA TYR A 196 -24.25 -45.32 3.02
C TYR A 196 -23.35 -44.10 2.87
N TRP A 197 -22.35 -44.21 2.00
CA TRP A 197 -21.63 -43.08 1.43
C TRP A 197 -22.58 -41.92 1.06
N ALA A 198 -23.77 -42.23 0.52
CA ALA A 198 -24.82 -41.29 0.20
C ALA A 198 -25.29 -40.45 1.39
N VAL A 199 -25.45 -41.02 2.59
CA VAL A 199 -25.84 -40.26 3.81
C VAL A 199 -24.72 -39.33 4.27
N ARG A 200 -23.45 -39.73 4.10
CA ARG A 200 -22.30 -38.85 4.41
C ARG A 200 -22.19 -37.72 3.40
N VAL A 201 -22.39 -38.02 2.12
CA VAL A 201 -22.44 -37.03 1.05
C VAL A 201 -23.58 -36.05 1.29
N LEU A 202 -24.80 -36.54 1.51
CA LEU A 202 -25.98 -35.71 1.81
C LEU A 202 -25.77 -34.83 3.05
N ARG A 203 -25.18 -35.36 4.12
CA ARG A 203 -24.87 -34.56 5.31
C ARG A 203 -23.82 -33.49 5.01
N ASN A 204 -22.76 -33.81 4.27
CA ASN A 204 -21.73 -32.84 3.91
C ASN A 204 -22.30 -31.75 2.97
N LEU A 205 -23.14 -32.13 2.00
CA LEU A 205 -23.87 -31.20 1.15
C LEU A 205 -24.83 -30.33 1.98
N ALA A 206 -25.52 -30.89 2.96
CA ALA A 206 -26.38 -30.11 3.87
C ALA A 206 -25.57 -29.11 4.71
N VAL A 207 -24.39 -29.51 5.21
CA VAL A 207 -23.48 -28.58 5.92
C VAL A 207 -23.00 -27.48 4.98
N LEU A 208 -22.56 -27.82 3.77
CA LEU A 208 -22.14 -26.81 2.77
C LEU A 208 -23.30 -25.87 2.40
N ALA A 209 -24.52 -26.40 2.26
CA ALA A 209 -25.70 -25.61 2.00
C ALA A 209 -26.01 -24.66 3.17
N VAL A 210 -25.92 -25.13 4.43
CA VAL A 210 -26.07 -24.26 5.61
C VAL A 210 -24.98 -23.19 5.66
N CYS A 211 -23.72 -23.55 5.39
CA CYS A 211 -22.64 -22.57 5.32
C CYS A 211 -22.90 -21.53 4.23
N ALA A 212 -23.36 -21.94 3.04
CA ALA A 212 -23.71 -21.03 1.96
C ALA A 212 -24.92 -20.14 2.31
N LEU A 213 -25.95 -20.69 2.96
CA LEU A 213 -27.13 -19.94 3.42
C LEU A 213 -26.81 -18.89 4.49
N VAL A 214 -25.72 -19.08 5.25
CA VAL A 214 -25.22 -18.09 6.23
C VAL A 214 -24.23 -17.11 5.58
N ALA A 215 -23.29 -17.61 4.78
CA ALA A 215 -22.26 -16.79 4.15
C ALA A 215 -22.83 -15.85 3.09
N TRP A 216 -23.85 -16.26 2.33
CA TRP A 216 -24.49 -15.43 1.31
C TRP A 216 -25.08 -14.12 1.87
N PRO A 217 -26.01 -14.14 2.86
CA PRO A 217 -26.55 -12.89 3.39
C PRO A 217 -25.50 -12.03 4.09
N LEU A 218 -24.51 -12.63 4.77
CA LEU A 218 -23.40 -11.88 5.36
C LEU A 218 -22.52 -11.20 4.30
N GLY A 219 -22.23 -11.91 3.21
CA GLY A 219 -21.50 -11.35 2.07
C GLY A 219 -22.27 -10.24 1.38
N GLN A 220 -23.58 -10.41 1.19
CA GLN A 220 -24.45 -9.35 0.63
C GLN A 220 -24.53 -8.13 1.54
N MET A 221 -24.60 -8.32 2.85
CA MET A 221 -24.58 -7.23 3.83
C MET A 221 -23.24 -6.50 3.82
N ALA A 222 -22.12 -7.23 3.77
CA ALA A 222 -20.78 -6.66 3.70
C ALA A 222 -20.56 -5.88 2.38
N LEU A 223 -21.03 -6.43 1.27
CA LEU A 223 -21.03 -5.77 -0.04
C LEU A 223 -21.82 -4.48 0.01
N SER A 224 -23.06 -4.53 0.51
CA SER A 224 -23.93 -3.35 0.56
C SER A 224 -23.41 -2.28 1.52
N SER A 225 -22.79 -2.67 2.64
CA SER A 225 -22.20 -1.74 3.61
C SER A 225 -20.89 -1.12 3.14
N SER A 226 -20.28 -1.65 2.08
CA SER A 226 -19.02 -1.12 1.53
C SER A 226 -19.21 0.03 0.54
N HIS A 227 -20.45 0.31 0.12
CA HIS A 227 -20.73 1.44 -0.77
C HIS A 227 -20.43 2.75 -0.09
N LEU A 228 -19.73 3.63 -0.81
CA LEU A 228 -19.58 5.01 -0.38
C LEU A 228 -20.96 5.68 -0.33
N PRO A 229 -21.18 6.58 0.63
CA PRO A 229 -22.42 7.35 0.68
C PRO A 229 -22.59 8.19 -0.58
N ASP A 230 -23.84 8.55 -0.88
CA ASP A 230 -24.17 9.42 -2.03
C ASP A 230 -23.49 10.78 -1.92
N GLU A 231 -23.36 11.30 -0.69
CA GLU A 231 -22.68 12.54 -0.37
C GLU A 231 -21.99 12.43 0.99
N MET A 232 -20.75 12.88 1.09
CA MET A 232 -20.01 13.03 2.35
C MET A 232 -18.97 14.14 2.28
N ASP A 233 -18.72 14.77 3.43
CA ASP A 233 -17.63 15.71 3.63
C ASP A 233 -16.29 14.95 3.63
N MET A 234 -15.24 15.50 3.00
CA MET A 234 -13.88 14.93 3.05
C MET A 234 -13.26 14.94 4.45
N MET A 235 -13.87 15.67 5.38
CA MET A 235 -13.57 15.68 6.82
C MET A 235 -14.34 14.60 7.60
N ALA A 236 -15.14 13.77 6.94
CA ALA A 236 -15.75 12.60 7.56
C ALA A 236 -14.69 11.52 7.81
N GLY A 237 -14.67 10.98 9.03
CA GLY A 237 -13.72 9.95 9.44
C GLY A 237 -13.42 10.05 10.94
N GLU A 238 -12.57 9.16 11.45
CA GLU A 238 -12.10 9.26 12.83
C GLU A 238 -10.88 10.19 12.92
N PRO A 239 -10.94 11.27 13.72
CA PRO A 239 -9.78 12.12 13.95
C PRO A 239 -8.76 11.43 14.86
N ASP A 240 -7.51 11.41 14.42
CA ASP A 240 -6.35 11.01 15.21
C ASP A 240 -5.51 12.26 15.50
N TYR A 241 -5.34 12.56 16.78
CA TYR A 241 -4.56 13.72 17.25
C TYR A 241 -3.10 13.36 17.54
N GLY A 242 -2.72 12.11 17.30
CA GLY A 242 -1.39 11.56 17.58
C GLY A 242 -1.08 11.53 19.07
N ARG A 243 0.16 11.20 19.40
CA ARG A 243 0.69 11.41 20.75
C ARG A 243 1.16 12.86 20.87
N GLY A 244 0.68 13.57 21.89
CA GLY A 244 0.94 15.01 22.06
C GLY A 244 -0.03 15.66 23.07
N ALA A 245 0.04 16.98 23.23
CA ALA A 245 -0.87 17.72 24.11
C ALA A 245 -2.27 17.83 23.48
N ILE A 246 -3.18 16.93 23.87
CA ILE A 246 -4.60 16.97 23.45
C ILE A 246 -5.31 18.12 24.20
N PRO A 247 -6.08 18.99 23.52
CA PRO A 247 -6.83 20.05 24.19
C PRO A 247 -7.88 19.48 25.14
N SER A 248 -8.10 20.19 26.25
CA SER A 248 -9.01 19.84 27.36
C SER A 248 -10.51 19.88 27.01
N GLY A 249 -10.89 19.66 25.74
CA GLY A 249 -12.27 19.66 25.26
C GLY A 249 -12.65 18.51 24.31
N GLY A 250 -11.70 17.67 23.88
CA GLY A 250 -11.93 16.55 22.95
C GLY A 250 -12.16 15.18 23.62
N ALA A 251 -12.35 15.16 24.93
CA ALA A 251 -12.46 13.92 25.70
C ALA A 251 -13.87 13.33 25.62
N HIS A 252 -14.26 12.68 24.51
CA HIS A 252 -15.27 11.61 24.46
C HIS A 252 -15.20 10.82 23.13
N ALA A 253 -14.06 10.19 22.80
CA ALA A 253 -14.05 9.07 21.86
C ALA A 253 -14.16 7.75 22.64
N GLY A 254 -15.37 7.49 23.15
CA GLY A 254 -15.71 6.20 23.76
C GLY A 254 -16.30 5.28 22.70
N HIS A 255 -15.80 4.04 22.62
CA HIS A 255 -16.32 2.97 21.79
C HIS A 255 -17.87 2.93 21.79
N ALA A 256 -18.48 3.23 20.65
CA ALA A 256 -19.86 2.89 20.36
C ALA A 256 -19.97 2.53 18.88
N GLY A 257 -20.18 1.24 18.62
CA GLY A 257 -20.36 0.73 17.28
C GLY A 257 -21.68 1.15 16.62
N HIS A 258 -21.70 0.95 15.31
CA HIS A 258 -22.83 0.98 14.38
C HIS A 258 -23.49 2.35 14.10
N GLY A 259 -23.17 2.88 12.92
CA GLY A 259 -24.12 3.62 12.09
C GLY A 259 -24.24 5.10 12.41
N GLY A 260 -23.26 5.90 12.01
CA GLY A 260 -23.38 7.35 11.96
C GLY A 260 -22.03 7.99 11.71
N VAL A 261 -21.87 8.65 10.57
CA VAL A 261 -20.72 9.51 10.26
C VAL A 261 -20.68 10.61 11.33
N GLN A 262 -19.67 10.58 12.21
CA GLN A 262 -19.46 11.63 13.20
C GLN A 262 -18.71 12.78 12.51
N THR A 263 -19.30 13.97 12.52
CA THR A 263 -18.63 15.21 12.08
C THR A 263 -17.59 15.61 13.12
N ALA A 264 -16.33 15.78 12.70
CA ALA A 264 -15.16 15.83 13.58
C ALA A 264 -15.00 17.09 14.47
N PHE A 265 -15.93 18.06 14.47
CA PHE A 265 -15.69 19.34 15.18
C PHE A 265 -16.90 19.83 15.98
N SER A 266 -16.74 19.95 17.31
CA SER A 266 -17.49 20.91 18.13
C SER A 266 -16.76 22.25 18.10
N PRO A 267 -17.37 23.33 17.60
CA PRO A 267 -16.69 24.61 17.41
C PRO A 267 -16.53 25.33 18.75
N SER A 268 -15.33 25.28 19.33
CA SER A 268 -14.93 26.24 20.37
C SER A 268 -14.19 27.45 19.79
N SER A 269 -13.73 27.35 18.53
CA SER A 269 -13.19 28.44 17.69
C SER A 269 -14.07 28.66 16.44
N ALA A 270 -13.98 29.85 15.84
CA ALA A 270 -14.65 30.12 14.56
C ALA A 270 -14.00 29.26 13.46
N ALA A 271 -14.80 28.42 12.79
CA ALA A 271 -14.32 27.57 11.69
C ALA A 271 -13.82 28.41 10.50
N ILE A 272 -12.69 28.02 9.91
CA ILE A 272 -12.11 28.64 8.71
C ILE A 272 -12.43 27.72 7.53
N PRO A 273 -13.22 28.15 6.53
CA PRO A 273 -13.45 27.34 5.34
C PRO A 273 -12.18 27.32 4.47
N VAL A 274 -11.89 26.20 3.82
CA VAL A 274 -10.76 26.07 2.87
C VAL A 274 -10.79 27.14 1.79
N THR A 275 -11.97 27.61 1.39
CA THR A 275 -12.14 28.67 0.38
C THR A 275 -11.58 30.03 0.83
N ALA A 276 -11.33 30.24 2.12
CA ALA A 276 -10.66 31.42 2.66
C ALA A 276 -9.12 31.30 2.63
N LEU A 277 -8.58 30.09 2.48
CA LEU A 277 -7.15 29.77 2.47
C LEU A 277 -6.60 29.85 1.06
N SER A 278 -6.78 31.01 0.42
CA SER A 278 -6.46 31.22 -0.99
C SER A 278 -5.22 32.07 -1.22
N GLY A 279 -4.60 31.91 -2.40
CA GLY A 279 -3.55 32.82 -2.84
C GLY A 279 -4.06 34.22 -3.20
N PRO A 280 -3.15 35.13 -3.64
CA PRO A 280 -3.49 36.52 -3.92
C PRO A 280 -4.59 36.66 -5.00
N ARG A 281 -5.75 37.16 -4.58
CA ARG A 281 -6.94 37.36 -5.45
C ARG A 281 -6.91 38.66 -6.25
N PHE A 282 -6.07 39.62 -5.85
CA PHE A 282 -5.92 40.92 -6.52
C PHE A 282 -4.48 41.11 -7.00
N GLY A 283 -4.28 42.07 -7.91
CA GLY A 283 -2.99 42.33 -8.55
C GLY A 283 -2.88 41.70 -9.93
N GLU A 284 -2.02 42.28 -10.78
CA GLU A 284 -1.69 41.70 -12.08
C GLU A 284 -0.72 40.53 -11.87
N PRO A 285 -1.00 39.33 -12.39
CA PRO A 285 -0.07 38.21 -12.32
C PRO A 285 1.13 38.44 -13.25
N ASP A 286 2.31 38.05 -12.81
CA ASP A 286 3.54 38.07 -13.60
C ASP A 286 3.50 37.01 -14.71
N ARG A 287 2.78 35.90 -14.48
CA ARG A 287 2.58 34.80 -15.44
C ARG A 287 1.11 34.44 -15.58
N ARG A 288 0.66 34.26 -16.83
CA ARG A 288 -0.67 33.73 -17.16
C ARG A 288 -0.53 32.50 -18.04
N TYR A 289 -1.25 31.44 -17.68
CA TYR A 289 -1.39 30.23 -18.48
C TYR A 289 -2.86 29.89 -18.70
N THR A 290 -3.14 29.22 -19.81
CA THR A 290 -4.44 28.58 -20.04
C THR A 290 -4.20 27.13 -20.42
N LEU A 291 -4.82 26.23 -19.68
CA LEU A 291 -4.79 24.80 -19.89
C LEU A 291 -6.19 24.33 -20.26
N THR A 292 -6.36 23.83 -21.48
CA THR A 292 -7.63 23.29 -21.98
C THR A 292 -7.56 21.78 -21.95
N ALA A 293 -8.34 21.15 -21.09
CA ALA A 293 -8.48 19.70 -21.02
C ALA A 293 -9.40 19.20 -22.16
N GLU A 294 -8.89 18.34 -23.03
CA GLU A 294 -9.65 17.77 -24.14
C GLU A 294 -9.18 16.36 -24.53
N LYS A 295 -10.10 15.53 -25.04
CA LYS A 295 -9.81 14.21 -25.63
C LYS A 295 -9.21 14.38 -27.03
N LYS A 296 -8.06 13.77 -27.28
CA LYS A 296 -7.38 13.76 -28.60
C LYS A 296 -6.75 12.41 -28.91
N GLU A 297 -6.70 12.10 -30.20
CA GLU A 297 -5.75 11.11 -30.71
C GLU A 297 -4.39 11.80 -30.91
N VAL A 298 -3.35 11.28 -30.25
CA VAL A 298 -1.98 11.80 -30.37
C VAL A 298 -1.09 10.75 -31.02
N ARG A 299 -0.26 11.21 -31.96
CA ARG A 299 0.71 10.36 -32.66
C ARG A 299 2.08 10.43 -31.98
N LEU A 300 2.61 9.27 -31.59
CA LEU A 300 3.92 9.13 -30.99
C LEU A 300 5.04 9.11 -32.05
N ALA A 301 6.29 9.26 -31.61
CA ALA A 301 7.47 9.29 -32.48
C ALA A 301 7.62 8.03 -33.36
N SER A 302 7.26 6.85 -32.87
CA SER A 302 7.26 5.61 -33.66
C SER A 302 6.19 5.56 -34.76
N GLY A 303 5.23 6.50 -34.74
CA GLY A 303 4.08 6.54 -35.62
C GLY A 303 2.84 5.82 -35.09
N LYS A 304 2.91 5.18 -33.91
CA LYS A 304 1.72 4.69 -33.19
C LYS A 304 0.83 5.87 -32.78
N THR A 305 -0.45 5.60 -32.60
CA THR A 305 -1.41 6.56 -32.06
C THR A 305 -1.95 6.08 -30.72
N VAL A 306 -2.24 7.03 -29.83
CA VAL A 306 -2.85 6.79 -28.52
C VAL A 306 -4.05 7.71 -28.35
N GLN A 307 -5.11 7.20 -27.72
CA GLN A 307 -6.26 8.01 -27.31
C GLN A 307 -5.96 8.59 -25.94
N ALA A 308 -5.76 9.91 -25.89
CA ALA A 308 -5.31 10.62 -24.71
C ALA A 308 -6.31 11.70 -24.27
N TRP A 309 -6.27 12.02 -23.00
CA TRP A 309 -6.80 13.28 -22.46
C TRP A 309 -5.61 14.22 -22.35
N THR A 310 -5.74 15.42 -22.89
CA THR A 310 -4.62 16.31 -23.13
C THR A 310 -4.87 17.68 -22.52
N TYR A 311 -3.80 18.34 -22.11
CA TYR A 311 -3.83 19.79 -21.95
C TYR A 311 -3.33 20.44 -23.24
N ASN A 312 -4.13 21.34 -23.82
CA ASN A 312 -3.82 22.08 -25.05
C ASN A 312 -3.46 21.18 -26.25
N GLY A 313 -4.11 20.01 -26.37
CA GLY A 313 -3.99 19.12 -27.52
C GLY A 313 -2.67 18.34 -27.62
N GLN A 314 -1.85 18.31 -26.55
CA GLN A 314 -0.57 17.60 -26.51
C GLN A 314 -0.40 16.72 -25.27
N ILE A 315 0.45 15.71 -25.40
CA ILE A 315 0.97 14.91 -24.28
C ILE A 315 2.50 14.96 -24.25
N PRO A 316 3.11 15.17 -23.07
CA PRO A 316 2.48 15.70 -21.86
C PRO A 316 1.88 17.09 -22.12
N GLY A 317 1.09 17.58 -21.18
CA GLY A 317 0.63 18.97 -21.17
C GLY A 317 1.80 19.97 -21.27
N PRO A 318 1.53 21.24 -21.61
CA PRO A 318 2.57 22.26 -21.73
C PRO A 318 3.44 22.35 -20.48
N GLU A 319 4.76 22.47 -20.69
CA GLU A 319 5.67 22.76 -19.58
C GLU A 319 5.43 24.19 -19.07
N LEU A 320 5.15 24.31 -17.78
CA LEU A 320 4.95 25.59 -17.12
C LEU A 320 6.27 26.03 -16.50
N ARG A 321 6.80 27.19 -16.92
CA ARG A 321 8.03 27.79 -16.38
C ARG A 321 7.77 29.15 -15.78
N MET A 322 7.99 29.28 -14.48
CA MET A 322 7.85 30.52 -13.71
C MET A 322 9.12 30.79 -12.92
N LYS A 323 9.25 31.98 -12.36
CA LYS A 323 10.36 32.34 -11.47
C LYS A 323 9.91 32.45 -10.03
N GLU A 324 10.84 32.19 -9.13
CA GLU A 324 10.70 32.43 -7.71
C GLU A 324 10.14 33.84 -7.43
N GLY A 325 9.03 33.87 -6.68
CA GLY A 325 8.31 35.07 -6.27
C GLY A 325 7.35 35.66 -7.32
N GLU A 326 7.21 35.06 -8.51
CA GLU A 326 6.20 35.48 -9.49
C GLU A 326 4.79 35.10 -9.01
N LEU A 327 3.83 36.03 -9.14
CA LEU A 327 2.41 35.74 -9.01
C LEU A 327 1.92 35.05 -10.29
N VAL A 328 1.45 33.83 -10.15
CA VAL A 328 1.01 32.99 -11.26
C VAL A 328 -0.51 32.88 -11.28
N GLU A 329 -1.07 32.98 -12.47
CA GLU A 329 -2.48 32.71 -12.72
C GLU A 329 -2.62 31.62 -13.80
N VAL A 330 -3.32 30.53 -13.47
CA VAL A 330 -3.60 29.45 -14.42
C VAL A 330 -5.10 29.28 -14.57
N THR A 331 -5.59 29.45 -15.80
CA THR A 331 -6.99 29.17 -16.13
C THR A 331 -7.11 27.76 -16.71
N LEU A 332 -7.81 26.89 -16.00
CA LEU A 332 -8.25 25.58 -16.47
C LEU A 332 -9.56 25.73 -17.22
N LYS A 333 -9.68 25.10 -18.39
CA LYS A 333 -10.92 24.95 -19.14
C LYS A 333 -11.14 23.47 -19.42
N ASN A 334 -12.32 22.94 -19.10
CA ASN A 334 -12.70 21.59 -19.51
C ASN A 334 -13.51 21.66 -20.81
N GLU A 335 -12.99 21.13 -21.91
CA GLU A 335 -13.72 21.11 -23.18
C GLU A 335 -14.70 19.94 -23.25
N ASN A 336 -14.25 18.72 -22.95
CA ASN A 336 -15.03 17.49 -23.19
C ASN A 336 -14.64 16.26 -22.34
N ILE A 337 -14.07 16.48 -21.14
CA ILE A 337 -13.83 15.42 -20.17
C ILE A 337 -15.05 15.26 -19.28
N ASP A 338 -15.89 14.28 -19.58
CA ASP A 338 -17.24 14.12 -19.00
C ASP A 338 -17.24 14.00 -17.47
N GLY A 339 -16.23 13.33 -16.90
CA GLY A 339 -16.06 13.15 -15.46
C GLY A 339 -15.56 14.39 -14.71
N GLY A 340 -15.34 15.51 -15.40
CA GLY A 340 -14.72 16.71 -14.82
C GLY A 340 -13.19 16.61 -14.75
N VAL A 341 -12.54 17.74 -14.45
CA VAL A 341 -11.07 17.85 -14.28
C VAL A 341 -10.73 18.84 -13.18
N THR A 342 -9.53 18.74 -12.62
CA THR A 342 -8.90 19.77 -11.77
C THR A 342 -7.42 19.89 -12.13
N ILE A 343 -6.65 20.72 -11.40
CA ILE A 343 -5.19 20.71 -11.44
C ILE A 343 -4.67 20.69 -10.01
N HIS A 344 -3.97 19.62 -9.65
CA HIS A 344 -3.10 19.55 -8.49
C HIS A 344 -1.66 19.89 -8.86
N TRP A 345 -0.98 20.65 -7.99
CA TRP A 345 0.38 21.16 -8.17
C TRP A 345 1.36 20.29 -7.40
N HIS A 346 1.58 19.06 -7.88
CA HIS A 346 2.34 18.04 -7.17
C HIS A 346 3.71 18.53 -6.70
N GLY A 347 3.85 18.59 -5.38
CA GLY A 347 5.05 19.00 -4.67
C GLY A 347 5.26 20.51 -4.56
N LEU A 348 4.42 21.35 -5.17
CA LEU A 348 4.48 22.80 -4.97
C LEU A 348 3.52 23.20 -3.85
N ASP A 349 4.05 23.82 -2.80
CA ASP A 349 3.29 24.27 -1.64
C ASP A 349 2.49 25.54 -2.03
N VAL A 350 1.26 25.30 -2.47
CA VAL A 350 0.27 26.35 -2.75
C VAL A 350 -0.64 26.56 -1.54
N PRO A 351 -1.38 27.68 -1.44
CA PRO A 351 -2.47 27.80 -0.47
C PRO A 351 -3.54 26.73 -0.72
N ASN A 352 -4.14 26.19 0.34
CA ASN A 352 -5.04 25.02 0.24
C ASN A 352 -6.20 25.17 -0.75
N ALA A 353 -6.78 26.36 -0.92
CA ALA A 353 -7.84 26.60 -1.90
C ALA A 353 -7.40 26.43 -3.37
N GLU A 354 -6.08 26.39 -3.62
CA GLU A 354 -5.49 26.25 -4.95
C GLU A 354 -5.00 24.81 -5.22
N ASP A 355 -5.11 23.90 -4.24
CA ASP A 355 -4.52 22.55 -4.29
C ASP A 355 -5.16 21.61 -5.32
N GLY A 356 -6.40 21.89 -5.74
CA GLY A 356 -7.00 21.17 -6.87
C GLY A 356 -7.70 19.87 -6.56
N VAL A 357 -7.98 19.54 -5.30
CA VAL A 357 -8.65 18.30 -4.91
C VAL A 357 -10.16 18.43 -5.02
N ALA A 358 -10.77 17.70 -5.96
CA ALA A 358 -12.21 17.71 -6.16
C ALA A 358 -12.97 17.17 -4.94
N GLY A 359 -13.91 17.94 -4.41
CA GLY A 359 -14.69 17.60 -3.22
C GLY A 359 -13.99 17.90 -1.89
N ALA A 360 -12.73 18.34 -1.88
CA ALA A 360 -12.02 18.75 -0.67
C ALA A 360 -11.65 20.24 -0.68
N THR A 361 -10.97 20.72 -1.74
CA THR A 361 -10.50 22.12 -1.83
C THR A 361 -11.22 22.92 -2.91
N GLN A 362 -11.86 22.22 -3.86
CA GLN A 362 -12.74 22.79 -4.88
C GLN A 362 -13.75 21.74 -5.39
N ASN A 363 -14.69 22.14 -6.24
CA ASN A 363 -15.43 21.17 -7.07
C ASN A 363 -14.66 20.84 -8.36
N ALA A 364 -14.96 19.68 -8.95
CA ALA A 364 -14.51 19.32 -10.29
C ALA A 364 -15.00 20.35 -11.32
N VAL A 365 -14.14 20.69 -12.29
CA VAL A 365 -14.48 21.59 -13.39
C VAL A 365 -15.14 20.77 -14.49
N MET A 366 -16.44 20.95 -14.68
CA MET A 366 -17.25 20.15 -15.61
C MET A 366 -17.09 20.65 -17.06
N PRO A 367 -17.45 19.84 -18.08
CA PRO A 367 -17.38 20.27 -19.48
C PRO A 367 -18.06 21.62 -19.74
N GLY A 368 -17.35 22.53 -20.41
CA GLY A 368 -17.78 23.90 -20.67
C GLY A 368 -17.43 24.90 -19.56
N GLU A 369 -17.01 24.44 -18.39
CA GLU A 369 -16.63 25.29 -17.26
C GLU A 369 -15.15 25.67 -17.28
N THR A 370 -14.83 26.68 -16.48
CA THR A 370 -13.48 27.18 -16.26
C THR A 370 -13.22 27.42 -14.79
N TYR A 371 -11.98 27.21 -14.35
CA TYR A 371 -11.51 27.54 -13.01
C TYR A 371 -10.18 28.28 -13.09
N THR A 372 -9.92 29.20 -12.16
CA THR A 372 -8.68 29.99 -12.15
C THR A 372 -7.95 29.79 -10.83
N TYR A 373 -6.74 29.26 -10.95
CA TYR A 373 -5.79 29.10 -9.86
C TYR A 373 -4.89 30.33 -9.76
N ARG A 374 -4.62 30.79 -8.53
CA ARG A 374 -3.71 31.92 -8.28
C ARG A 374 -2.84 31.66 -7.05
N PHE A 375 -1.53 31.64 -7.23
CA PHE A 375 -0.55 31.43 -6.16
C PHE A 375 0.77 32.13 -6.49
N VAL A 376 1.61 32.33 -5.46
CA VAL A 376 2.98 32.83 -5.63
C VAL A 376 3.91 31.62 -5.69
N ALA A 377 4.81 31.59 -6.67
CA ALA A 377 5.78 30.50 -6.81
C ALA A 377 6.96 30.73 -5.85
N GLU A 378 6.86 30.28 -4.61
CA GLU A 378 7.88 30.53 -3.58
C GLU A 378 9.05 29.54 -3.60
N GLN A 379 8.80 28.32 -4.10
CA GLN A 379 9.79 27.24 -4.07
C GLN A 379 10.45 27.07 -5.43
N VAL A 380 11.79 27.13 -5.48
CA VAL A 380 12.57 26.80 -6.67
C VAL A 380 12.70 25.29 -6.77
N GLY A 381 12.44 24.71 -7.95
CA GLY A 381 12.53 23.26 -8.11
C GLY A 381 11.86 22.70 -9.36
N THR A 382 11.85 21.36 -9.40
CA THR A 382 11.13 20.55 -10.40
C THR A 382 9.90 19.95 -9.74
N PHE A 383 8.75 20.38 -10.24
CA PHE A 383 7.43 19.92 -9.86
C PHE A 383 6.71 19.39 -11.11
N TRP A 384 5.47 18.97 -10.92
CA TRP A 384 4.59 18.63 -12.03
C TRP A 384 3.16 18.94 -11.63
N TYR A 385 2.25 18.84 -12.58
CA TYR A 385 0.85 19.08 -12.34
C TYR A 385 0.02 17.99 -13.00
N HIS A 386 -1.09 17.60 -12.38
CA HIS A 386 -2.00 16.61 -12.94
C HIS A 386 -3.44 16.84 -12.48
N SER A 387 -4.41 16.21 -13.16
CA SER A 387 -5.80 16.22 -12.68
C SER A 387 -5.92 15.42 -11.40
N HIS A 388 -6.65 15.98 -10.42
CA HIS A 388 -7.00 15.35 -9.15
C HIS A 388 -8.53 15.13 -9.06
N GLN A 389 -9.07 14.68 -10.20
CA GLN A 389 -10.43 14.25 -10.43
C GLN A 389 -10.34 13.00 -11.30
N ASN A 390 -10.77 11.87 -10.75
CA ASN A 390 -10.56 10.52 -11.23
C ASN A 390 -9.08 10.32 -11.59
N SER A 391 -8.18 10.69 -10.67
CA SER A 391 -6.73 10.74 -10.87
C SER A 391 -6.21 9.52 -11.61
N LYS A 392 -6.65 8.31 -11.23
CA LYS A 392 -6.23 7.07 -11.88
C LYS A 392 -6.45 7.11 -13.39
N GLU A 393 -7.67 7.39 -13.85
CA GLU A 393 -7.98 7.43 -15.28
C GLU A 393 -7.36 8.66 -15.94
N ALA A 394 -7.47 9.82 -15.29
CA ALA A 394 -7.03 11.09 -15.86
C ALA A 394 -5.51 11.11 -16.14
N VAL A 395 -4.70 10.64 -15.19
CA VAL A 395 -3.24 10.55 -15.34
C VAL A 395 -2.87 9.45 -16.33
N GLU A 396 -3.49 8.27 -16.25
CA GLU A 396 -3.26 7.17 -17.21
C GLU A 396 -3.50 7.64 -18.65
N LYS A 397 -4.54 8.46 -18.87
CA LYS A 397 -4.90 9.03 -20.18
C LYS A 397 -4.11 10.28 -20.57
N GLY A 398 -3.37 10.94 -19.67
CA GLY A 398 -2.43 12.01 -20.03
C GLY A 398 -2.70 13.41 -19.50
N LEU A 399 -3.63 13.61 -18.56
CA LEU A 399 -3.85 14.90 -17.91
C LEU A 399 -2.78 15.23 -16.87
N PHE A 400 -1.54 15.42 -17.34
CA PHE A 400 -0.40 15.87 -16.55
C PHE A 400 0.59 16.69 -17.39
N GLY A 401 1.48 17.44 -16.74
CA GLY A 401 2.59 18.16 -17.37
C GLY A 401 3.66 18.60 -16.38
N ALA A 402 4.78 19.10 -16.87
CA ALA A 402 5.89 19.56 -16.02
C ALA A 402 5.68 20.99 -15.52
N LEU A 403 6.16 21.25 -14.31
CA LEU A 403 6.19 22.55 -13.68
C LEU A 403 7.60 22.84 -13.17
N VAL A 404 8.22 23.90 -13.66
CA VAL A 404 9.57 24.31 -13.23
C VAL A 404 9.51 25.71 -12.67
N VAL A 405 9.95 25.86 -11.43
CA VAL A 405 10.15 27.17 -10.81
C VAL A 405 11.65 27.45 -10.82
N GLU A 406 12.04 28.45 -11.61
CA GLU A 406 13.43 28.86 -11.76
C GLU A 406 13.83 29.86 -10.67
N PRO A 407 15.08 29.86 -10.20
CA PRO A 407 15.56 30.88 -9.29
C PRO A 407 15.45 32.26 -9.93
N ARG A 408 15.22 33.30 -9.12
CA ARG A 408 15.08 34.68 -9.62
C ARG A 408 16.26 35.14 -10.46
N GLN A 409 17.46 34.66 -10.13
CA GLN A 409 18.67 34.80 -10.93
C GLN A 409 19.18 33.41 -11.35
N PRO A 410 19.56 33.22 -12.63
CA PRO A 410 20.06 31.93 -13.09
C PRO A 410 21.30 31.50 -12.30
N SER A 411 21.33 30.25 -11.84
CA SER A 411 22.46 29.67 -11.10
C SER A 411 23.62 29.30 -12.02
N THR A 412 23.34 28.88 -13.27
CA THR A 412 24.37 28.42 -14.22
C THR A 412 24.14 29.05 -15.60
N ALA A 413 25.10 29.86 -16.07
CA ALA A 413 25.03 30.45 -17.41
C ALA A 413 25.27 29.39 -18.49
N GLY A 414 24.42 29.38 -19.53
CA GLY A 414 24.56 28.47 -20.68
C GLY A 414 24.21 27.01 -20.39
N GLU A 415 23.54 26.73 -19.27
CA GLU A 415 23.04 25.39 -18.95
C GLU A 415 21.98 24.93 -19.94
N LYS A 416 22.10 23.68 -20.38
CA LYS A 416 21.09 22.97 -21.15
C LYS A 416 20.14 22.25 -20.19
N ASP A 417 19.02 22.88 -19.90
CA ASP A 417 17.96 22.33 -19.05
C ASP A 417 16.96 21.51 -19.89
N ILE A 418 16.78 20.23 -19.55
CA ILE A 418 15.99 19.25 -20.31
C ILE A 418 15.04 18.53 -19.35
N THR A 419 13.75 18.70 -19.56
CA THR A 419 12.72 17.95 -18.84
C THR A 419 12.51 16.56 -19.45
N VAL A 420 12.47 15.54 -18.59
CA VAL A 420 12.33 14.13 -18.95
C VAL A 420 11.13 13.55 -18.18
N ILE A 421 9.93 13.77 -18.72
CA ILE A 421 8.71 13.13 -18.21
C ILE A 421 8.58 11.74 -18.83
N THR A 422 8.51 10.70 -17.99
CA THR A 422 8.28 9.32 -18.43
C THR A 422 6.91 8.83 -18.05
N HIS A 423 6.25 8.15 -18.99
CA HIS A 423 4.91 7.58 -18.81
C HIS A 423 4.77 6.28 -19.60
N VAL A 424 3.92 5.35 -19.15
CA VAL A 424 3.48 4.20 -19.94
C VAL A 424 2.15 4.49 -20.61
N TRP A 425 2.15 4.64 -21.93
CA TRP A 425 0.93 4.82 -22.71
C TRP A 425 0.25 3.48 -23.01
N GLU A 426 -1.05 3.40 -22.76
CA GLU A 426 -1.87 2.24 -23.09
C GLU A 426 -1.73 1.87 -24.59
N GLY A 427 -1.39 0.62 -24.88
CA GLY A 427 -1.19 0.12 -26.25
C GLY A 427 0.11 0.54 -26.94
N ALA A 428 0.85 1.52 -26.43
CA ALA A 428 2.11 1.98 -27.01
C ALA A 428 3.37 1.64 -26.18
N GLY A 429 3.23 1.58 -24.86
CA GLY A 429 4.30 1.32 -23.89
C GLY A 429 4.99 2.59 -23.40
N PHE A 430 6.19 2.42 -22.84
CA PHE A 430 7.00 3.51 -22.29
C PHE A 430 7.35 4.57 -23.34
N ALA A 431 7.28 5.82 -22.93
CA ALA A 431 7.75 6.97 -23.69
C ALA A 431 8.34 8.04 -22.78
N ILE A 432 9.17 8.91 -23.37
CA ILE A 432 9.50 10.22 -22.82
C ILE A 432 8.56 11.21 -23.48
N GLY A 433 7.53 11.63 -22.74
CA GLY A 433 6.42 12.37 -23.31
C GLY A 433 5.77 11.63 -24.50
N ALA A 434 5.72 12.28 -25.67
CA ALA A 434 5.22 11.66 -26.91
C ALA A 434 6.28 10.83 -27.68
N SER A 435 7.51 10.69 -27.18
CA SER A 435 8.58 9.94 -27.85
C SER A 435 8.75 8.55 -27.24
N ASP A 436 8.25 7.52 -27.93
CA ASP A 436 8.43 6.09 -27.59
C ASP A 436 9.64 5.45 -28.29
N THR A 437 10.55 6.27 -28.81
CA THR A 437 11.79 5.87 -29.46
C THR A 437 12.99 6.65 -28.90
N LEU A 438 14.21 6.22 -29.27
CA LEU A 438 15.45 6.93 -28.94
C LEU A 438 15.40 8.38 -29.42
N GLN A 439 15.59 9.33 -28.50
CA GLN A 439 15.81 10.73 -28.82
C GLN A 439 17.30 10.99 -29.04
N ARG A 440 17.64 11.83 -30.02
CA ARG A 440 19.02 12.23 -30.32
C ARG A 440 19.14 13.74 -30.21
N MET A 441 20.10 14.22 -29.43
CA MET A 441 20.30 15.64 -29.15
C MET A 441 21.75 16.04 -29.41
N ALA A 442 21.94 17.14 -30.13
CA ALA A 442 23.24 17.77 -30.31
C ALA A 442 23.53 18.70 -29.12
N ILE A 443 24.57 18.42 -28.35
CA ILE A 443 25.02 19.20 -27.19
C ILE A 443 26.55 19.33 -27.27
N ALA A 444 27.05 20.57 -27.31
CA ALA A 444 28.48 20.83 -27.43
C ALA A 444 29.24 20.37 -26.16
N PRO A 445 30.45 19.80 -26.30
CA PRO A 445 31.30 19.51 -25.14
C PRO A 445 31.55 20.76 -24.29
N GLY A 446 31.64 20.58 -22.97
CA GLY A 446 31.76 21.66 -21.99
C GLY A 446 30.45 22.34 -21.60
N THR A 447 29.33 22.02 -22.26
CA THR A 447 28.01 22.57 -21.89
C THR A 447 27.52 21.94 -20.58
N PRO A 448 27.16 22.74 -19.55
CA PRO A 448 26.45 22.23 -18.38
C PRO A 448 25.08 21.69 -18.79
N VAL A 449 24.68 20.52 -18.29
CA VAL A 449 23.39 19.89 -18.60
C VAL A 449 22.66 19.57 -17.31
N ARG A 450 21.36 19.89 -17.26
CA ARG A 450 20.42 19.45 -16.22
C ARG A 450 19.32 18.62 -16.86
N LEU A 451 19.09 17.43 -16.32
CA LEU A 451 17.99 16.54 -16.70
C LEU A 451 17.00 16.49 -15.55
N ARG A 452 15.77 16.97 -15.76
CA ARG A 452 14.69 16.94 -14.77
C ARG A 452 13.85 15.69 -14.98
N LEU A 453 14.18 14.63 -14.25
CA LEU A 453 13.50 13.33 -14.36
C LEU A 453 12.19 13.38 -13.57
N ILE A 454 11.08 13.04 -14.22
CA ILE A 454 9.74 13.04 -13.61
C ILE A 454 9.04 11.74 -13.98
N ASN A 455 8.63 10.96 -12.99
CA ASN A 455 7.84 9.75 -13.20
C ASN A 455 6.35 10.02 -12.98
N THR A 456 5.58 10.07 -14.07
CA THR A 456 4.13 10.36 -14.03
C THR A 456 3.27 9.10 -14.18
N ASP A 457 3.86 7.91 -14.06
CA ASP A 457 3.15 6.66 -14.26
C ASP A 457 2.07 6.43 -13.18
N ASN A 458 1.43 5.27 -13.15
CA ASN A 458 0.50 4.87 -12.10
C ASN A 458 1.16 3.85 -11.16
N TRP A 459 1.84 2.85 -11.68
CA TRP A 459 2.37 1.74 -10.87
C TRP A 459 3.87 1.51 -11.07
N VAL A 460 4.46 2.05 -12.13
CA VAL A 460 5.81 1.66 -12.53
C VAL A 460 6.87 2.48 -11.82
N ARG A 461 7.72 1.79 -11.04
CA ARG A 461 9.03 2.29 -10.65
C ARG A 461 9.95 2.37 -11.87
N GLN A 462 10.28 3.58 -12.28
CA GLN A 462 11.11 3.83 -13.46
C GLN A 462 12.58 3.73 -13.09
N THR A 463 13.38 3.14 -13.99
CA THR A 463 14.83 3.07 -13.83
C THR A 463 15.53 3.92 -14.89
N TYR A 464 16.50 4.71 -14.45
CA TYR A 464 17.32 5.57 -15.29
C TYR A 464 18.78 5.24 -15.10
N VAL A 465 19.52 5.12 -16.21
CA VAL A 465 20.97 4.90 -16.18
C VAL A 465 21.64 5.89 -17.13
N LEU A 466 22.41 6.82 -16.57
CA LEU A 466 23.21 7.77 -17.34
C LEU A 466 24.62 7.19 -17.56
N THR A 467 25.00 7.03 -18.82
CA THR A 467 26.28 6.44 -19.23
C THR A 467 27.08 7.41 -20.10
N GLY A 468 28.41 7.36 -20.00
CA GLY A 468 29.32 8.17 -20.81
C GLY A 468 29.86 9.42 -20.10
N THR A 469 29.38 9.71 -18.90
CA THR A 469 29.83 10.82 -18.05
C THR A 469 29.69 10.47 -16.57
N GLU A 470 30.48 11.11 -15.72
CA GLU A 470 30.13 11.25 -14.32
C GLU A 470 29.01 12.28 -14.17
N PHE A 471 28.17 12.15 -13.15
CA PHE A 471 27.03 13.03 -12.92
C PHE A 471 26.76 13.22 -11.42
N ARG A 472 25.82 14.10 -11.10
CA ARG A 472 25.32 14.32 -9.74
C ARG A 472 23.80 14.30 -9.75
N VAL A 473 23.19 13.74 -8.71
CA VAL A 473 21.79 14.05 -8.39
C VAL A 473 21.84 15.37 -7.63
N ALA A 474 21.32 16.44 -8.23
CA ALA A 474 21.38 17.78 -7.69
C ALA A 474 20.18 18.10 -6.80
N ALA A 475 19.01 17.53 -7.08
CA ALA A 475 17.79 17.71 -6.29
C ALA A 475 16.95 16.44 -6.26
N ILE A 476 16.20 16.26 -5.18
CA ILE A 476 15.15 15.25 -5.02
C ILE A 476 13.85 15.98 -4.76
N ASP A 477 12.79 15.63 -5.51
CA ASP A 477 11.44 16.17 -5.33
C ASP A 477 11.40 17.71 -5.27
N GLY A 478 12.21 18.36 -6.10
CA GLY A 478 12.28 19.83 -6.15
C GLY A 478 13.15 20.48 -5.07
N THR A 479 13.73 19.71 -4.13
CA THR A 479 14.65 20.23 -3.12
C THR A 479 16.10 19.93 -3.45
N ASP A 480 16.93 20.98 -3.53
CA ASP A 480 18.37 20.85 -3.77
C ASP A 480 19.09 20.06 -2.67
N LEU A 481 19.99 19.17 -3.06
CA LEU A 481 20.85 18.42 -2.16
C LEU A 481 22.09 19.23 -1.78
N ASN A 482 22.54 19.07 -0.54
CA ASN A 482 23.74 19.72 -0.04
C ASN A 482 25.01 18.98 -0.47
N GLU A 483 25.90 19.70 -1.17
CA GLU A 483 27.18 19.22 -1.70
C GLU A 483 27.13 17.80 -2.33
N PRO A 484 26.31 17.59 -3.38
CA PRO A 484 26.12 16.26 -3.97
C PRO A 484 27.43 15.69 -4.57
N GLY A 485 27.68 14.41 -4.29
CA GLY A 485 28.89 13.71 -4.72
C GLY A 485 28.85 13.28 -6.19
N SER A 486 30.01 13.03 -6.81
CA SER A 486 30.06 12.48 -8.18
C SER A 486 29.60 11.01 -8.18
N LEU A 487 28.72 10.67 -9.12
CA LEU A 487 28.19 9.32 -9.36
C LEU A 487 28.64 8.81 -10.72
N ARG A 488 28.75 7.49 -10.81
CA ARG A 488 29.03 6.75 -12.04
C ARG A 488 28.48 5.34 -11.90
N ASP A 489 28.07 4.75 -13.02
CA ASP A 489 27.57 3.36 -13.07
C ASP A 489 26.48 3.13 -12.00
N THR A 490 25.60 4.12 -11.83
CA THR A 490 24.54 4.13 -10.81
C THR A 490 23.18 4.09 -11.49
N GLU A 491 22.29 3.23 -11.01
CA GLU A 491 20.89 3.18 -11.42
C GLU A 491 20.07 4.08 -10.51
N LEU A 492 19.35 5.03 -11.11
CA LEU A 492 18.39 5.88 -10.42
C LEU A 492 17.01 5.24 -10.55
N ALA A 493 16.50 4.69 -9.46
CA ALA A 493 15.12 4.22 -9.40
C ALA A 493 14.24 5.38 -8.89
N LEU A 494 13.18 5.68 -9.64
CA LEU A 494 12.24 6.75 -9.34
C LEU A 494 10.85 6.15 -9.18
N THR A 495 10.25 6.35 -8.01
CA THR A 495 8.87 5.92 -7.74
C THR A 495 7.87 6.79 -8.48
N THR A 496 6.61 6.38 -8.50
CA THR A 496 5.53 7.15 -9.11
C THR A 496 5.37 8.49 -8.38
N GLY A 497 5.29 9.60 -9.13
CA GLY A 497 5.23 10.96 -8.58
C GLY A 497 6.57 11.54 -8.13
N GLY A 498 7.64 10.73 -8.08
CA GLY A 498 8.97 11.17 -7.68
C GLY A 498 9.71 11.95 -8.77
N ARG A 499 10.64 12.83 -8.35
CA ARG A 499 11.50 13.62 -9.26
C ARG A 499 12.96 13.63 -8.84
N TYR A 500 13.86 13.59 -9.82
CA TYR A 500 15.29 13.85 -9.63
C TYR A 500 15.80 14.86 -10.65
N ASP A 501 16.57 15.84 -10.20
CA ASP A 501 17.39 16.66 -11.09
C ASP A 501 18.79 16.06 -11.19
N VAL A 502 19.22 15.68 -12.40
CA VAL A 502 20.55 15.13 -12.66
C VAL A 502 21.38 16.15 -13.40
N THR A 503 22.60 16.42 -12.92
CA THR A 503 23.51 17.41 -13.53
C THR A 503 24.83 16.78 -13.94
N PHE A 504 25.37 17.23 -15.07
CA PHE A 504 26.70 16.88 -15.56
C PHE A 504 27.21 17.94 -16.54
N THR A 505 28.50 17.89 -16.87
CA THR A 505 29.06 18.68 -17.98
C THR A 505 29.24 17.78 -19.18
N MET A 506 28.70 18.16 -20.33
CA MET A 506 28.78 17.37 -21.56
C MET A 506 30.25 17.06 -21.91
N PRO A 507 30.68 15.78 -21.96
CA PRO A 507 32.03 15.40 -22.32
C PRO A 507 32.25 15.47 -23.84
N ASP A 508 33.48 15.21 -24.29
CA ASP A 508 33.80 15.09 -25.73
C ASP A 508 33.13 13.86 -26.38
N GLY A 509 32.91 12.81 -25.59
CA GLY A 509 32.26 11.58 -26.01
C GLY A 509 30.73 11.60 -25.90
N PRO A 510 30.04 10.57 -26.43
CA PRO A 510 28.59 10.48 -26.32
C PRO A 510 28.13 10.15 -24.90
N VAL A 511 26.98 10.71 -24.51
CA VAL A 511 26.26 10.42 -23.27
C VAL A 511 24.91 9.81 -23.61
N TYR A 512 24.47 8.83 -22.83
CA TYR A 512 23.17 8.18 -23.02
C TYR A 512 22.44 8.01 -21.69
N LEU A 513 21.25 8.60 -21.60
CA LEU A 513 20.29 8.33 -20.55
C LEU A 513 19.38 7.19 -21.02
N SER A 514 19.61 5.98 -20.51
CA SER A 514 18.72 4.84 -20.75
C SER A 514 17.54 4.88 -19.78
N ILE A 515 16.36 4.49 -20.27
CA ILE A 515 15.12 4.49 -19.47
C ILE A 515 14.44 3.12 -19.54
N GLY A 516 14.08 2.59 -18.37
CA GLY A 516 13.40 1.33 -18.23
C GLY A 516 14.22 0.17 -18.79
N ASN A 517 13.59 -0.72 -19.57
CA ASN A 517 14.25 -1.92 -20.09
C ASN A 517 15.34 -1.58 -21.14
N PRO A 518 16.63 -1.86 -20.86
CA PRO A 518 17.75 -1.60 -21.76
C PRO A 518 17.59 -2.17 -23.18
N LYS A 519 16.89 -3.31 -23.32
CA LYS A 519 16.69 -3.97 -24.61
C LYS A 519 15.82 -3.16 -25.58
N LYS A 520 14.99 -2.25 -25.06
CA LYS A 520 14.13 -1.39 -25.88
C LYS A 520 14.86 -0.17 -26.45
N LYS A 521 16.08 0.15 -25.97
CA LYS A 521 16.87 1.32 -26.38
C LYS A 521 16.08 2.64 -26.33
N LEU A 522 15.16 2.76 -25.37
CA LEU A 522 14.44 4.00 -25.08
C LEU A 522 15.33 4.88 -24.21
N GLY A 523 15.41 6.17 -24.55
CA GLY A 523 16.27 7.09 -23.82
C GLY A 523 16.62 8.34 -24.62
N ILE A 524 17.58 9.10 -24.08
CA ILE A 524 18.13 10.30 -24.72
C ILE A 524 19.61 10.08 -24.97
N PHE A 525 19.99 10.10 -26.25
CA PHE A 525 21.37 10.10 -26.70
C PHE A 525 21.84 11.52 -26.97
N MET A 526 22.97 11.88 -26.40
CA MET A 526 23.57 13.22 -26.48
C MET A 526 24.99 13.10 -27.03
N SER A 527 25.34 13.89 -28.04
CA SER A 527 26.70 14.02 -28.56
C SER A 527 26.89 15.41 -29.19
N SER A 528 28.10 15.78 -29.60
CA SER A 528 28.38 17.10 -30.18
C SER A 528 27.53 17.44 -31.41
N ASN A 529 27.12 16.43 -32.19
CA ASN A 529 26.28 16.57 -33.39
C ASN A 529 24.96 15.77 -33.34
N GLY A 530 24.67 15.07 -32.23
CA GLY A 530 23.50 14.19 -32.09
C GLY A 530 23.65 12.83 -32.80
N GLU A 531 24.77 12.57 -33.46
CA GLU A 531 25.06 11.31 -34.16
C GLU A 531 26.06 10.45 -33.37
N GLY A 532 26.15 9.17 -33.74
CA GLY A 532 27.06 8.19 -33.13
C GLY A 532 26.36 6.94 -32.60
N GLU A 533 27.20 5.99 -32.16
CA GLU A 533 26.76 4.73 -31.54
C GLU A 533 26.41 4.94 -30.06
N LEU A 534 25.42 4.17 -29.58
CA LEU A 534 25.04 4.19 -28.17
C LEU A 534 26.19 3.65 -27.30
N PRO A 535 26.54 4.32 -26.19
CA PRO A 535 27.43 3.76 -25.19
C PRO A 535 26.92 2.40 -24.68
N THR A 536 27.85 1.47 -24.42
CA THR A 536 27.54 0.20 -23.76
C THR A 536 27.13 0.45 -22.32
N LEU A 537 25.98 -0.08 -21.91
CA LEU A 537 25.50 0.07 -20.54
C LEU A 537 26.38 -0.71 -19.56
N PRO A 538 26.82 -0.08 -18.46
CA PRO A 538 27.65 -0.73 -17.44
C PRO A 538 26.80 -1.64 -16.54
N ALA A 539 27.48 -2.42 -15.70
CA ALA A 539 26.82 -2.98 -14.50
C ALA A 539 26.63 -1.85 -13.49
N THR A 540 25.45 -1.76 -12.88
CA THR A 540 25.08 -0.64 -12.02
C THR A 540 24.91 -1.04 -10.55
N VAL A 541 25.03 -0.05 -9.67
CA VAL A 541 24.58 -0.12 -8.27
C VAL A 541 23.37 0.80 -8.06
N PRO A 542 22.43 0.48 -7.15
CA PRO A 542 21.32 1.37 -6.83
C PRO A 542 21.80 2.69 -6.22
N PHE A 543 21.09 3.78 -6.51
CA PHE A 543 21.24 5.05 -5.83
C PHE A 543 20.59 5.00 -4.44
N GLU A 544 21.35 5.40 -3.41
CA GLU A 544 20.89 5.40 -2.01
C GLU A 544 20.90 6.85 -1.47
N PRO A 545 19.74 7.52 -1.42
CA PRO A 545 19.64 8.94 -1.03
C PRO A 545 20.08 9.19 0.43
N GLU A 546 19.89 8.24 1.34
CA GLU A 546 20.15 8.39 2.79
C GLU A 546 21.62 8.69 3.15
N SER A 547 22.55 8.37 2.25
CA SER A 547 24.00 8.54 2.49
C SER A 547 24.66 9.45 1.45
N TYR A 548 23.88 9.99 0.51
CA TYR A 548 24.39 10.75 -0.61
C TYR A 548 24.46 12.25 -0.32
N GLY A 549 25.54 12.91 -0.76
CA GLY A 549 25.81 14.33 -0.46
C GLY A 549 26.49 14.52 0.90
N ARG A 550 26.37 15.72 1.47
CA ARG A 550 26.94 16.06 2.80
C ARG A 550 25.85 16.54 3.75
N PRO A 551 25.95 16.21 5.04
CA PRO A 551 25.02 16.72 6.03
C PRO A 551 25.08 18.25 6.11
N ALA A 552 23.93 18.87 6.35
CA ALA A 552 23.76 20.28 6.60
C ALA A 552 22.79 20.48 7.78
N GLN A 553 22.79 21.68 8.35
CA GLN A 553 21.85 22.02 9.41
C GLN A 553 20.43 22.07 8.88
N THR A 554 19.51 21.41 9.57
CA THR A 554 18.07 21.44 9.31
C THR A 554 17.33 22.24 10.40
N PRO A 555 16.09 22.70 10.16
CA PRO A 555 15.31 23.41 11.16
C PRO A 555 14.91 22.54 12.37
N PHE A 556 14.91 21.22 12.20
CA PHE A 556 14.61 20.19 13.20
C PHE A 556 15.26 18.87 12.77
N ASP A 557 15.38 17.94 13.71
CA ASP A 557 16.06 16.65 13.57
C ASP A 557 15.38 15.57 14.43
N ALA A 558 15.97 14.37 14.50
CA ALA A 558 15.41 13.24 15.25
C ALA A 558 15.35 13.47 16.78
N ASP A 559 16.19 14.37 17.31
CA ASP A 559 16.26 14.70 18.75
C ASP A 559 15.34 15.87 19.13
N SER A 560 14.68 16.47 18.14
CA SER A 560 13.76 17.58 18.34
C SER A 560 12.53 17.17 19.17
N LYS A 561 11.94 18.14 19.87
CA LYS A 561 10.69 17.92 20.59
C LYS A 561 9.52 18.04 19.63
N PHE A 562 8.85 16.93 19.36
CA PHE A 562 7.65 16.88 18.52
C PHE A 562 6.39 17.24 19.32
N ASP A 563 5.52 18.02 18.69
CA ASP A 563 4.21 18.38 19.24
C ASP A 563 3.18 17.29 18.95
N ARG A 564 3.34 16.61 17.81
CA ARG A 564 2.53 15.48 17.35
C ARG A 564 3.40 14.34 16.87
N GLU A 565 3.07 13.12 17.31
CA GLU A 565 3.67 11.90 16.80
C GLU A 565 2.61 10.92 16.32
N PHE A 566 2.71 10.51 15.05
CA PHE A 566 1.81 9.58 14.39
C PHE A 566 2.50 8.29 13.98
N THR A 567 1.71 7.25 13.74
CA THR A 567 2.17 6.01 13.10
C THR A 567 1.23 5.68 11.95
N MET A 568 1.81 5.52 10.76
CA MET A 568 1.12 5.16 9.53
C MET A 568 1.58 3.76 9.11
N ILE A 569 0.67 2.79 9.21
CA ILE A 569 0.93 1.39 8.89
C ILE A 569 0.29 1.07 7.54
N LEU A 570 1.13 0.81 6.55
CA LEU A 570 0.74 0.38 5.22
C LEU A 570 0.68 -1.15 5.19
N ASP A 571 -0.47 -1.71 4.83
CA ASP A 571 -0.70 -3.15 4.78
C ASP A 571 -1.67 -3.49 3.63
N ASN A 572 -1.95 -4.77 3.43
CA ASN A 572 -2.94 -5.25 2.46
C ASN A 572 -3.93 -6.23 3.11
N LYS A 573 -5.22 -6.10 2.79
CA LYS A 573 -6.27 -7.03 3.24
C LYS A 573 -7.21 -7.43 2.11
N LEU A 574 -7.81 -8.62 2.19
CA LEU A 574 -8.98 -8.93 1.36
C LEU A 574 -10.22 -8.29 1.97
N GLY A 575 -11.02 -7.61 1.15
CA GLY A 575 -12.22 -6.94 1.64
C GLY A 575 -13.15 -6.49 0.53
N PHE A 576 -14.21 -5.79 0.95
CA PHE A 576 -15.15 -5.14 0.05
C PHE A 576 -14.88 -3.64 0.05
N TYR A 577 -14.87 -3.03 -1.13
CA TYR A 577 -14.76 -1.59 -1.29
C TYR A 577 -15.69 -1.15 -2.42
N ASN A 578 -16.55 -0.17 -2.12
CA ASN A 578 -17.55 0.39 -3.03
C ASN A 578 -18.36 -0.64 -3.83
N GLY A 579 -18.75 -1.76 -3.19
CA GLY A 579 -19.54 -2.81 -3.84
C GLY A 579 -18.74 -3.83 -4.63
N GLU A 580 -17.41 -3.88 -4.48
CA GLU A 580 -16.55 -4.88 -5.12
C GLU A 580 -15.68 -5.63 -4.12
N PHE A 581 -15.49 -6.94 -4.32
CA PHE A 581 -14.57 -7.75 -3.52
C PHE A 581 -13.20 -7.81 -4.19
N GLN A 582 -12.17 -7.29 -3.52
CA GLN A 582 -10.82 -7.17 -4.09
C GLN A 582 -9.74 -7.15 -3.01
N SER A 583 -8.48 -7.07 -3.45
CA SER A 583 -7.35 -6.77 -2.57
C SER A 583 -7.37 -5.28 -2.28
N LEU A 584 -7.42 -4.94 -0.99
CA LEU A 584 -7.38 -3.58 -0.48
C LEU A 584 -5.98 -3.28 0.02
N TYR A 585 -5.57 -2.03 -0.13
CA TYR A 585 -4.32 -1.50 0.39
C TYR A 585 -4.69 -0.46 1.44
N THR A 586 -4.26 -0.70 2.68
CA THR A 586 -4.82 -0.05 3.84
C THR A 586 -3.82 0.88 4.49
N ILE A 587 -4.31 1.98 5.04
CA ILE A 587 -3.58 2.83 5.97
C ILE A 587 -4.18 2.61 7.36
N ASN A 588 -3.35 2.18 8.31
CA ASN A 588 -3.79 1.83 9.66
C ASN A 588 -4.98 0.87 9.66
N GLY A 589 -4.90 -0.17 8.83
CA GLY A 589 -5.89 -1.23 8.75
C GLY A 589 -7.17 -0.87 8.00
N GLU A 590 -7.35 0.39 7.60
CA GLU A 590 -8.56 0.86 6.93
C GLU A 590 -8.31 1.44 5.54
N VAL A 591 -9.40 1.61 4.80
CA VAL A 591 -9.46 2.32 3.52
C VAL A 591 -10.42 3.50 3.66
N PHE A 592 -10.19 4.56 2.89
CA PHE A 592 -11.05 5.73 2.85
C PHE A 592 -12.53 5.33 2.70
N PRO A 593 -13.49 5.93 3.43
CA PRO A 593 -13.35 7.07 4.33
C PRO A 593 -13.02 6.72 5.78
N ASN A 594 -12.73 5.44 6.08
CA ASN A 594 -12.50 4.99 7.45
C ASN A 594 -11.03 5.08 7.88
N THR A 595 -10.12 5.46 6.98
CA THR A 595 -8.75 5.82 7.35
C THR A 595 -8.75 6.95 8.37
N PRO A 596 -7.90 6.90 9.41
CA PRO A 596 -7.82 7.97 10.39
C PRO A 596 -7.38 9.29 9.73
N MET A 597 -7.83 10.40 10.28
CA MET A 597 -7.43 11.73 9.85
C MET A 597 -6.39 12.28 10.83
N PHE A 598 -5.17 12.55 10.37
CA PHE A 598 -4.15 13.14 11.23
C PHE A 598 -4.45 14.62 11.47
N VAL A 599 -4.73 14.98 12.71
CA VAL A 599 -5.15 16.34 13.09
C VAL A 599 -3.99 17.09 13.74
N VAL A 600 -3.67 18.26 13.19
CA VAL A 600 -2.56 19.12 13.61
C VAL A 600 -3.02 20.56 13.87
N ARG A 601 -2.20 21.33 14.59
CA ARG A 601 -2.32 22.79 14.64
C ARG A 601 -1.28 23.45 13.76
N GLU A 602 -1.60 24.64 13.28
CA GLU A 602 -0.61 25.51 12.67
C GLU A 602 0.57 25.74 13.64
N GLY A 603 1.77 25.50 13.13
CA GLY A 603 3.04 25.57 13.85
C GLY A 603 3.51 24.28 14.49
N ASP A 604 2.66 23.25 14.64
CA ASP A 604 3.04 21.96 15.25
C ASP A 604 4.26 21.37 14.49
N LEU A 605 5.26 20.90 15.25
CA LEU A 605 6.29 20.03 14.69
C LEU A 605 5.81 18.58 14.75
N VAL A 606 5.63 17.97 13.59
CA VAL A 606 5.01 16.66 13.42
C VAL A 606 6.07 15.63 13.08
N LYS A 607 6.03 14.47 13.75
CA LYS A 607 6.76 13.27 13.34
C LYS A 607 5.79 12.16 12.96
N THR A 608 6.05 11.50 11.85
CA THR A 608 5.28 10.33 11.42
C THR A 608 6.22 9.15 11.22
N VAL A 609 5.89 8.02 11.84
CA VAL A 609 6.55 6.73 11.56
C VAL A 609 5.73 6.01 10.51
N ILE A 610 6.28 5.84 9.30
CA ILE A 610 5.63 5.14 8.19
C ILE A 610 6.21 3.74 8.10
N VAL A 611 5.36 2.71 8.13
CA VAL A 611 5.78 1.30 8.14
C VAL A 611 5.04 0.53 7.06
N ASN A 612 5.76 -0.10 6.13
CA ASN A 612 5.15 -0.93 5.11
C ASN A 612 5.26 -2.42 5.44
N ARG A 613 4.22 -2.95 6.09
CA ARG A 613 4.04 -4.38 6.37
C ARG A 613 3.48 -5.18 5.21
N GLY A 614 2.97 -4.50 4.18
CA GLY A 614 2.35 -5.07 3.01
C GLY A 614 3.34 -5.79 2.09
N SER A 615 2.84 -6.20 0.93
CA SER A 615 3.57 -7.01 -0.06
C SER A 615 4.05 -6.24 -1.28
N VAL A 616 3.64 -4.97 -1.42
CA VAL A 616 3.97 -4.07 -2.51
C VAL A 616 4.50 -2.75 -1.97
N ASP A 617 5.23 -2.01 -2.79
CA ASP A 617 5.70 -0.66 -2.47
C ASP A 617 4.58 0.39 -2.56
N HIS A 618 4.76 1.46 -1.78
CA HIS A 618 3.79 2.53 -1.64
C HIS A 618 4.52 3.88 -1.66
N PRO A 619 4.50 4.63 -2.79
CA PRO A 619 4.90 6.03 -2.79
C PRO A 619 3.85 6.85 -2.03
N MET A 620 4.14 7.26 -0.80
CA MET A 620 3.23 8.10 -0.02
C MET A 620 3.48 9.56 -0.34
N HIS A 621 2.44 10.25 -0.83
CA HIS A 621 2.50 11.65 -1.23
C HIS A 621 1.68 12.51 -0.27
N LEU A 622 2.35 13.43 0.44
CA LEU A 622 1.71 14.43 1.30
C LEU A 622 1.62 15.76 0.55
N HIS A 623 0.40 16.28 0.42
CA HIS A 623 0.20 17.58 -0.22
C HIS A 623 0.62 18.76 0.68
N GLY A 624 1.04 19.85 0.04
CA GLY A 624 1.24 21.17 0.65
C GLY A 624 2.36 21.27 1.69
N HIS A 625 3.15 20.19 1.86
CA HIS A 625 4.27 20.11 2.78
C HIS A 625 5.37 19.21 2.21
N HIS A 626 6.62 19.48 2.61
CA HIS A 626 7.73 18.57 2.39
C HIS A 626 8.15 17.91 3.69
N MET A 627 8.41 16.61 3.63
CA MET A 627 8.84 15.81 4.76
C MET A 627 10.36 15.67 4.77
N LEU A 628 10.99 16.00 5.90
CA LEU A 628 12.39 15.65 6.16
C LEU A 628 12.47 14.18 6.61
N VAL A 629 13.21 13.37 5.88
CA VAL A 629 13.51 12.00 6.29
C VAL A 629 14.57 12.01 7.38
N LEU A 630 14.22 11.50 8.56
CA LEU A 630 15.10 11.44 9.73
C LEU A 630 15.88 10.11 9.77
N SER A 631 15.18 9.01 9.55
CA SER A 631 15.76 7.66 9.56
C SER A 631 15.03 6.73 8.59
N ARG A 632 15.76 5.72 8.09
CA ARG A 632 15.24 4.61 7.29
C ARG A 632 15.68 3.32 7.96
N ASN A 633 14.72 2.45 8.27
CA ASN A 633 14.94 1.16 8.94
C ASN A 633 15.69 1.29 10.28
N GLY A 634 15.47 2.40 11.00
CA GLY A 634 16.14 2.71 12.26
C GLY A 634 17.55 3.30 12.13
N GLU A 635 18.09 3.40 10.91
CA GLU A 635 19.37 4.03 10.64
C GLU A 635 19.16 5.50 10.24
N PRO A 636 19.84 6.46 10.89
CA PRO A 636 19.73 7.87 10.56
C PRO A 636 20.21 8.20 9.15
N VAL A 637 19.60 9.20 8.53
CA VAL A 637 20.14 9.81 7.30
C VAL A 637 21.49 10.47 7.62
N THR A 638 22.52 10.15 6.83
CA THR A 638 23.90 10.63 7.03
C THR A 638 24.42 11.53 5.90
N GLY A 639 23.72 11.51 4.76
CA GLY A 639 24.02 12.34 3.60
C GLY A 639 23.46 13.77 3.71
N SER A 640 23.10 14.36 2.58
CA SER A 640 22.32 15.59 2.51
C SER A 640 21.02 15.45 3.31
N PRO A 641 20.50 16.53 3.94
CA PRO A 641 19.10 16.57 4.34
C PRO A 641 18.22 16.13 3.18
N TRP A 642 17.42 15.10 3.42
CA TRP A 642 16.57 14.50 2.41
C TRP A 642 15.13 14.96 2.65
N TRP A 643 14.74 15.97 1.89
CA TRP A 643 13.36 16.45 1.83
C TRP A 643 12.64 15.75 0.69
N SER A 644 11.39 15.35 0.91
CA SER A 644 10.56 14.68 -0.07
C SER A 644 9.09 14.97 0.21
N ASP A 645 8.31 15.23 -0.84
CA ASP A 645 6.85 15.20 -0.77
C ASP A 645 6.28 13.83 -1.14
N THR A 646 7.06 12.97 -1.82
CA THR A 646 6.63 11.65 -2.29
C THR A 646 7.65 10.59 -1.91
N LEU A 647 7.41 9.91 -0.79
CA LEU A 647 8.35 8.96 -0.23
C LEU A 647 7.99 7.51 -0.61
N ASP A 648 8.88 6.83 -1.30
CA ASP A 648 8.72 5.43 -1.68
C ASP A 648 8.98 4.48 -0.50
N VAL A 649 7.95 3.83 0.02
CA VAL A 649 8.08 2.90 1.14
C VAL A 649 7.96 1.46 0.64
N SER A 650 9.07 0.72 0.57
CA SER A 650 9.09 -0.67 0.11
C SER A 650 8.66 -1.65 1.20
N PRO A 651 8.23 -2.88 0.84
CA PRO A 651 7.88 -3.91 1.82
C PRO A 651 9.00 -4.23 2.81
N GLY A 652 8.68 -4.14 4.11
CA GLY A 652 9.63 -4.36 5.20
C GLY A 652 10.40 -3.11 5.60
N GLU A 653 10.10 -1.95 5.02
CA GLU A 653 10.73 -0.69 5.38
C GLU A 653 9.95 0.11 6.40
N THR A 654 10.71 0.85 7.20
CA THR A 654 10.20 1.87 8.11
C THR A 654 10.91 3.19 7.82
N TYR A 655 10.17 4.28 7.80
CA TYR A 655 10.71 5.64 7.75
C TYR A 655 10.22 6.44 8.96
N GLU A 656 11.12 7.22 9.55
CA GLU A 656 10.73 8.31 10.43
C GLU A 656 10.89 9.60 9.64
N VAL A 657 9.79 10.35 9.52
CA VAL A 657 9.77 11.62 8.82
C VAL A 657 9.25 12.72 9.72
N ALA A 658 9.68 13.96 9.48
CA ALA A 658 9.17 15.11 10.19
C ALA A 658 8.90 16.28 9.27
N PHE A 659 7.90 17.08 9.61
CA PHE A 659 7.59 18.33 8.93
C PHE A 659 6.99 19.32 9.92
N ARG A 660 7.04 20.61 9.58
CA ARG A 660 6.33 21.66 10.30
C ARG A 660 4.97 21.86 9.64
N ALA A 661 3.90 21.88 10.43
CA ALA A 661 2.57 22.19 9.95
C ALA A 661 2.42 23.71 9.76
N ASP A 662 2.96 24.29 8.70
CA ASP A 662 2.96 25.74 8.42
C ASP A 662 2.12 26.17 7.21
N ASN A 663 1.40 25.23 6.57
CA ASN A 663 0.47 25.50 5.48
C ASN A 663 -0.96 25.07 5.88
N PRO A 664 -1.78 25.95 6.49
CA PRO A 664 -3.11 25.59 6.97
C PRO A 664 -4.03 25.07 5.87
N GLY A 665 -4.78 24.00 6.16
CA GLY A 665 -5.68 23.41 5.17
C GLY A 665 -6.23 22.04 5.55
N ILE A 666 -6.85 21.41 4.55
CA ILE A 666 -7.16 19.99 4.52
C ILE A 666 -6.33 19.41 3.38
N TRP A 667 -5.33 18.60 3.72
CA TRP A 667 -4.34 18.09 2.78
C TRP A 667 -4.51 16.59 2.61
N MET A 668 -4.52 16.11 1.37
CA MET A 668 -4.49 14.68 1.12
C MET A 668 -3.10 14.13 1.40
N ASP A 669 -3.07 12.92 1.94
CA ASP A 669 -1.90 12.06 2.02
C ASP A 669 -2.28 10.70 1.47
N HIS A 670 -1.74 10.33 0.31
CA HIS A 670 -2.22 9.16 -0.43
C HIS A 670 -1.10 8.39 -1.11
N CYS A 671 -1.39 7.14 -1.41
CA CYS A 671 -0.47 6.35 -2.21
C CYS A 671 -0.50 6.85 -3.65
N HIS A 672 0.60 7.37 -4.16
CA HIS A 672 0.77 7.77 -5.55
C HIS A 672 0.90 6.57 -6.52
N ASN A 673 0.53 5.39 -6.05
CA ASN A 673 0.03 4.33 -6.89
C ASN A 673 -1.47 4.50 -7.01
N LEU A 674 -1.93 5.13 -8.09
CA LEU A 674 -3.31 5.58 -8.24
C LEU A 674 -4.31 4.41 -8.28
N GLN A 675 -3.88 3.19 -8.62
CA GLN A 675 -4.71 1.99 -8.46
C GLN A 675 -4.95 1.65 -6.98
N HIS A 676 -4.00 1.92 -6.10
CA HIS A 676 -4.19 1.81 -4.65
C HIS A 676 -5.08 2.95 -4.12
N ALA A 677 -4.83 4.19 -4.53
CA ALA A 677 -5.60 5.35 -4.10
C ALA A 677 -7.08 5.21 -4.51
N ALA A 678 -7.36 4.77 -5.75
CA ALA A 678 -8.72 4.52 -6.25
C ALA A 678 -9.50 3.45 -5.46
N VAL A 679 -8.82 2.57 -4.72
CA VAL A 679 -9.45 1.60 -3.81
C VAL A 679 -9.35 2.00 -2.33
N GLY A 680 -9.09 3.28 -2.08
CA GLY A 680 -9.18 3.93 -0.78
C GLY A 680 -7.89 3.99 0.03
N MET A 681 -6.72 3.82 -0.58
CA MET A 681 -5.42 4.01 0.11
C MET A 681 -5.04 5.50 0.19
N THR A 682 -5.88 6.24 0.90
CA THR A 682 -5.88 7.70 0.98
C THR A 682 -6.26 8.10 2.39
N MET A 683 -5.62 9.11 2.95
CA MET A 683 -5.97 9.74 4.22
C MET A 683 -5.81 11.27 4.13
N HIS A 684 -6.04 11.96 5.24
CA HIS A 684 -5.92 13.41 5.30
C HIS A 684 -5.08 13.88 6.49
N LEU A 685 -4.27 14.90 6.24
CA LEU A 685 -3.72 15.79 7.26
C LEU A 685 -4.65 17.02 7.36
N ALA A 686 -5.31 17.17 8.51
CA ALA A 686 -6.30 18.22 8.74
C ALA A 686 -5.85 19.19 9.82
N TYR A 687 -5.99 20.49 9.55
CA TYR A 687 -5.73 21.53 10.54
C TYR A 687 -6.95 21.75 11.45
N GLU A 688 -6.72 21.87 12.76
CA GLU A 688 -7.77 22.16 13.75
C GLU A 688 -8.56 23.43 13.35
N GLY A 689 -9.88 23.29 13.22
CA GLY A 689 -10.78 24.41 12.91
C GLY A 689 -10.89 24.76 11.43
N VAL A 690 -10.19 24.05 10.53
CA VAL A 690 -10.40 24.16 9.09
C VAL A 690 -11.56 23.26 8.65
N THR A 691 -12.41 23.74 7.76
CA THR A 691 -13.61 23.06 7.26
C THR A 691 -13.69 23.14 5.75
N THR A 692 -14.35 22.18 5.10
CA THR A 692 -14.62 22.26 3.67
C THR A 692 -16.12 22.41 3.40
N PRO A 693 -16.53 23.29 2.47
CA PRO A 693 -17.91 23.34 1.99
C PRO A 693 -18.17 22.34 0.86
N PHE A 694 -17.16 21.58 0.43
CA PHE A 694 -17.24 20.64 -0.67
C PHE A 694 -17.58 19.23 -0.15
N ALA A 695 -18.16 18.42 -1.02
CA ALA A 695 -18.54 17.04 -0.72
C ALA A 695 -18.13 16.12 -1.87
N ILE A 696 -17.88 14.87 -1.53
CA ILE A 696 -17.65 13.76 -2.48
C ILE A 696 -18.80 12.75 -2.39
N GLY A 697 -18.79 11.76 -3.27
CA GLY A 697 -19.74 10.64 -3.23
C GLY A 697 -20.45 10.45 -4.56
N ASN A 698 -21.20 9.35 -4.69
CA ASN A 698 -21.78 8.92 -5.97
C ASN A 698 -22.82 9.89 -6.56
N ALA A 699 -23.46 10.72 -5.73
CA ALA A 699 -24.41 11.73 -6.19
C ALA A 699 -23.74 13.09 -6.50
N THR A 700 -22.45 13.23 -6.18
CA THR A 700 -21.65 14.41 -6.51
C THR A 700 -20.93 14.20 -7.85
N HIS A 701 -20.33 15.27 -8.38
CA HIS A 701 -19.38 15.17 -9.50
C HIS A 701 -17.92 15.06 -9.04
N ASN A 702 -17.69 14.98 -7.72
CA ASN A 702 -16.37 15.05 -7.13
C ASN A 702 -15.86 13.65 -6.77
N HIS A 703 -14.83 13.22 -7.47
CA HIS A 703 -14.18 11.92 -7.30
C HIS A 703 -12.67 12.16 -7.38
N PRO A 704 -11.95 12.35 -6.26
CA PRO A 704 -10.52 12.65 -6.30
C PRO A 704 -9.70 11.59 -7.06
N GLU A 705 -9.85 10.31 -6.70
CA GLU A 705 -8.98 9.19 -7.14
C GLU A 705 -9.55 8.31 -8.25
#